data_AF-M0HPW9-F1
#
_entry.id   AF-M0HPW9-F1
#
_cell.length_a   1.000
_cell.length_b   1.000
_cell.length_c   1.000
_cell.angle_alpha   90.00
_cell.angle_beta   90.00
_cell.angle_gamma   90.00
#
_symmetry.space_group_name_H-M   'P 1'
#
loop_
_entity.id
_entity.type
_entity.pdbx_description
1 polymer ?
#
loop_
_entity_poly.entity_id
_entity_poly.type
_entity_poly.pdbx_seq_one_letter_code
_entity_poly.pdbx_strand_id
1 'polypeptide(L)'
;MTGLRTDVRAASEVLGYVLLLGMVFAGMTTVLVVGGSLLDDVTSQNEGQSVSMAFSELDVQMTSLTRGEAATRGELRIGTEVGQHARVERNGSLAVSINDQCTATVPLSSIRYETEDGRTVAYEGGGILEVSGGGTAAVLSPPDVTYANGTVDISVVNVTGRVTGAETKVAKNLDTSAATSANITDTLFDTSHDCGRPNNVTITVESDFARAWEQHLRTEFDPEESALERTGRTVELQLGANDLPPEANDSRNEIVPASALEVDDTSKTIRVQKDGAQNVTYSVYVTPLGGGPQVSQIESVPGDVTFREPIDVVFVIDESGSMAGSKMQNTKLAAKSFVGLMNDSRDSAGVVGYNWSATYHSEPSQSTYMTSDFSNTNTSIDGLQTDGGTNLEDGLRRGHAMLDLEANPSNERVIVLLSDGQPTVDQDPDATPVDIADEIGDDGITVYTVGAGSESNFDPQLLKDIANETGGTYSHAEDPEDLDDVFNEIFKTIAESNQIVRKPVSVAYNVGGGTYYPRIVGESSHVASTTTNNTTVLNVNDPAAPGQFSYSQDVQDGEVTTLKPVTMECEPEALELTNVVHSNDTRTYREVRCTDLVNSSVDTIDEPSNITLYRDGYNVSSLLDRKSAWWQDDLRNDTFDGLLHANDTLDLKSNEVVVVLEYPNGDQTYNRIVALYRIGLPDEETRLDYIVDVTVTDVELGE
;
A
#
# COMPACT_ATOMS: atom_id res chain seq x y z
N MET A 1 1.94 -143.59 7.52
CA MET A 1 1.23 -142.45 8.14
C MET A 1 2.25 -141.36 8.44
N THR A 2 1.82 -140.10 8.30
CA THR A 2 2.44 -138.83 8.73
C THR A 2 3.76 -138.42 8.06
N GLY A 3 3.73 -137.25 7.40
CA GLY A 3 4.86 -136.64 6.71
C GLY A 3 5.73 -135.74 7.57
N LEU A 4 6.74 -135.14 6.94
CA LEU A 4 7.44 -133.93 7.34
C LEU A 4 8.17 -133.32 6.12
N ARG A 5 8.20 -131.99 6.11
CA ARG A 5 8.59 -131.06 5.04
C ARG A 5 10.06 -130.66 5.20
N THR A 6 10.76 -130.38 4.10
CA THR A 6 11.89 -129.41 3.92
C THR A 6 12.45 -129.55 2.49
N ASP A 7 13.06 -128.58 1.81
CA ASP A 7 12.86 -127.14 1.60
C ASP A 7 13.71 -126.79 0.35
N VAL A 8 13.33 -125.75 -0.40
CA VAL A 8 13.92 -125.38 -1.69
C VAL A 8 15.13 -124.42 -1.51
N ARG A 9 16.24 -124.67 -2.21
CA ARG A 9 17.36 -123.73 -2.51
C ARG A 9 17.64 -123.85 -4.03
N ALA A 10 17.98 -122.85 -4.83
CA ALA A 10 18.50 -121.50 -4.59
C ALA A 10 18.14 -120.59 -5.79
N ALA A 11 17.60 -119.39 -5.52
CA ALA A 11 17.52 -118.26 -6.47
C ALA A 11 17.76 -116.92 -5.75
N SER A 12 18.41 -116.95 -4.58
CA SER A 12 18.36 -115.87 -3.59
C SER A 12 19.48 -114.83 -3.73
N GLU A 13 20.60 -115.14 -4.38
CA GLU A 13 21.73 -114.18 -4.43
C GLU A 13 21.53 -113.06 -5.46
N VAL A 14 21.09 -113.39 -6.69
CA VAL A 14 20.96 -112.38 -7.76
C VAL A 14 19.82 -111.39 -7.49
N LEU A 15 18.72 -111.86 -6.90
CA LEU A 15 17.59 -111.01 -6.50
C LEU A 15 17.97 -110.02 -5.39
N GLY A 16 18.86 -110.42 -4.47
CA GLY A 16 19.36 -109.55 -3.42
C GLY A 16 20.18 -108.37 -3.96
N TYR A 17 21.06 -108.61 -4.94
CA TYR A 17 21.88 -107.54 -5.55
C TYR A 17 21.05 -106.57 -6.39
N VAL A 18 20.08 -107.05 -7.15
CA VAL A 18 19.20 -106.17 -7.97
C VAL A 18 18.31 -105.30 -7.08
N LEU A 19 17.77 -105.86 -5.98
CA LEU A 19 17.00 -105.09 -5.00
C LEU A 19 17.85 -104.05 -4.27
N LEU A 20 19.08 -104.41 -3.87
CA LEU A 20 20.00 -103.47 -3.23
C LEU A 20 20.39 -102.32 -4.17
N LEU A 21 20.76 -102.62 -5.41
CA LEU A 21 21.06 -101.58 -6.41
C LEU A 21 19.83 -100.72 -6.70
N GLY A 22 18.65 -101.33 -6.87
CA GLY A 22 17.40 -100.60 -7.09
C GLY A 22 17.04 -99.66 -5.93
N MET A 23 17.29 -100.09 -4.68
CA MET A 23 17.00 -99.28 -3.50
C MET A 23 18.02 -98.16 -3.29
N VAL A 24 19.30 -98.41 -3.62
CA VAL A 24 20.34 -97.37 -3.61
C VAL A 24 20.09 -96.34 -4.69
N PHE A 25 19.74 -96.76 -5.92
CA PHE A 25 19.38 -95.83 -6.98
C PHE A 25 18.12 -95.06 -6.63
N ALA A 26 17.05 -95.70 -6.18
CA ALA A 26 15.83 -95.01 -5.76
C ALA A 26 16.11 -94.00 -4.64
N GLY A 27 16.88 -94.38 -3.62
CA GLY A 27 17.27 -93.48 -2.54
C GLY A 27 18.11 -92.29 -3.02
N MET A 28 19.06 -92.53 -3.94
CA MET A 28 19.90 -91.47 -4.51
C MET A 28 19.09 -90.50 -5.38
N THR A 29 18.15 -91.01 -6.18
CA THR A 29 17.26 -90.16 -6.99
C THR A 29 16.31 -89.35 -6.10
N THR A 30 15.77 -89.95 -5.03
CA THR A 30 14.92 -89.22 -4.07
C THR A 30 15.69 -88.13 -3.33
N VAL A 31 16.92 -88.41 -2.90
CA VAL A 31 17.78 -87.41 -2.24
C VAL A 31 18.17 -86.28 -3.20
N LEU A 32 18.43 -86.56 -4.48
CA LEU A 32 18.74 -85.53 -5.47
C LEU A 32 17.54 -84.63 -5.79
N VAL A 33 16.33 -85.21 -5.92
CA VAL A 33 15.12 -84.44 -6.23
C VAL A 33 14.68 -83.58 -5.03
N VAL A 34 14.68 -84.16 -3.82
CA VAL A 34 14.29 -83.44 -2.59
C VAL A 34 15.40 -82.47 -2.14
N GLY A 35 16.67 -82.85 -2.35
CA GLY A 35 17.82 -82.00 -2.06
C GLY A 35 17.93 -80.80 -2.99
N GLY A 36 17.55 -80.94 -4.27
CA GLY A 36 17.54 -79.83 -5.23
C GLY A 36 16.55 -78.74 -4.86
N SER A 37 15.29 -79.08 -4.58
CA SER A 37 14.27 -78.09 -4.19
C SER A 37 14.57 -77.41 -2.85
N LEU A 38 15.17 -78.14 -1.89
CA LEU A 38 15.57 -77.56 -0.61
C LEU A 38 16.81 -76.67 -0.74
N LEU A 39 17.71 -76.92 -1.70
CA LEU A 39 18.83 -76.04 -1.98
C LEU A 39 18.37 -74.74 -2.64
N ASP A 40 17.47 -74.82 -3.63
CA ASP A 40 16.90 -73.65 -4.32
C ASP A 40 16.13 -72.72 -3.35
N ASP A 41 15.36 -73.28 -2.41
CA ASP A 41 14.68 -72.54 -1.35
C ASP A 41 15.67 -71.86 -0.37
N VAL A 42 16.82 -72.48 -0.08
CA VAL A 42 17.85 -71.91 0.81
C VAL A 42 18.66 -70.83 0.11
N THR A 43 18.98 -70.98 -1.18
CA THR A 43 19.67 -69.94 -1.96
C THR A 43 18.79 -68.70 -2.18
N SER A 44 17.50 -68.87 -2.49
CA SER A 44 16.56 -67.75 -2.67
C SER A 44 16.29 -66.97 -1.36
N GLN A 45 16.22 -67.66 -0.21
CA GLN A 45 16.13 -66.99 1.10
C GLN A 45 17.39 -66.18 1.44
N ASN A 46 18.57 -66.72 1.12
CA ASN A 46 19.84 -66.05 1.37
C ASN A 46 20.06 -64.83 0.44
N GLU A 47 19.64 -64.91 -0.82
CA GLU A 47 19.70 -63.78 -1.76
C GLU A 47 18.80 -62.64 -1.30
N GLY A 48 17.54 -62.94 -0.92
CA GLY A 48 16.61 -61.93 -0.38
C GLY A 48 17.14 -61.20 0.85
N GLN A 49 17.72 -61.92 1.81
CA GLN A 49 18.34 -61.29 3.00
C GLN A 49 19.55 -60.43 2.64
N SER A 50 20.35 -60.85 1.66
CA SER A 50 21.55 -60.11 1.22
C SER A 50 21.19 -58.81 0.51
N VAL A 51 20.15 -58.81 -0.33
CA VAL A 51 19.63 -57.61 -1.00
C VAL A 51 19.09 -56.61 0.02
N SER A 52 18.25 -57.05 0.96
CA SER A 52 17.71 -56.15 1.98
C SER A 52 18.80 -55.51 2.86
N MET A 53 19.85 -56.27 3.22
CA MET A 53 20.99 -55.71 3.95
C MET A 53 21.77 -54.68 3.13
N ALA A 54 22.01 -54.95 1.84
CA ALA A 54 22.70 -54.02 0.95
C ALA A 54 21.92 -52.71 0.74
N PHE A 55 20.60 -52.78 0.57
CA PHE A 55 19.75 -51.59 0.44
C PHE A 55 19.60 -50.83 1.77
N SER A 56 19.61 -51.51 2.92
CA SER A 56 19.62 -50.84 4.23
C SER A 56 20.94 -50.10 4.47
N GLU A 57 22.08 -50.65 4.04
CA GLU A 57 23.37 -49.95 4.10
C GLU A 57 23.40 -48.74 3.14
N LEU A 58 22.86 -48.91 1.94
CA LEU A 58 22.67 -47.83 0.96
C LEU A 58 21.86 -46.67 1.55
N ASP A 59 20.73 -46.98 2.19
CA ASP A 59 19.85 -45.98 2.82
C ASP A 59 20.61 -45.15 3.86
N VAL A 60 21.28 -45.81 4.81
CA VAL A 60 22.10 -45.12 5.84
C VAL A 60 23.19 -44.23 5.23
N GLN A 61 23.88 -44.71 4.19
CA GLN A 61 24.92 -43.93 3.51
C GLN A 61 24.33 -42.73 2.77
N MET A 62 23.17 -42.89 2.13
CA MET A 62 22.51 -41.84 1.38
C MET A 62 21.93 -40.77 2.30
N THR A 63 21.27 -41.15 3.40
CA THR A 63 20.81 -40.22 4.43
C THR A 63 21.98 -39.40 5.01
N SER A 64 23.14 -40.02 5.23
CA SER A 64 24.33 -39.32 5.71
C SER A 64 24.89 -38.33 4.69
N LEU A 65 24.76 -38.62 3.39
CA LEU A 65 25.22 -37.76 2.30
C LEU A 65 24.32 -36.53 2.13
N THR A 66 23.01 -36.74 2.19
CA THR A 66 21.98 -35.73 1.90
C THR A 66 21.85 -34.71 3.03
N ARG A 67 21.99 -35.12 4.30
CA ARG A 67 21.94 -34.24 5.48
C ARG A 67 23.17 -33.34 5.67
N GLY A 68 24.26 -33.54 4.93
CA GLY A 68 25.45 -32.70 5.04
C GLY A 68 25.28 -31.32 4.39
N GLU A 69 25.65 -30.25 5.12
CA GLU A 69 25.60 -28.86 4.65
C GLU A 69 26.81 -28.45 3.77
N ALA A 70 27.94 -29.15 3.88
CA ALA A 70 29.13 -28.91 3.05
C ALA A 70 29.15 -29.82 1.81
N ALA A 71 29.98 -29.52 0.80
CA ALA A 71 30.12 -30.32 -0.41
C ALA A 71 30.55 -31.77 -0.08
N THR A 72 29.58 -32.65 0.12
CA THR A 72 29.77 -34.03 0.55
C THR A 72 30.07 -34.90 -0.66
N ARG A 73 31.34 -35.31 -0.76
CA ARG A 73 31.77 -36.43 -1.61
C ARG A 73 31.89 -37.67 -0.73
N GLY A 74 31.41 -38.80 -1.22
CA GLY A 74 31.45 -40.08 -0.53
C GLY A 74 31.68 -41.25 -1.47
N GLU A 75 31.74 -42.44 -0.89
CA GLU A 75 31.74 -43.71 -1.60
C GLU A 75 30.54 -44.52 -1.13
N LEU A 76 29.72 -44.95 -2.09
CA LEU A 76 28.56 -45.77 -1.87
C LEU A 76 28.94 -47.25 -2.04
N ARG A 77 28.63 -48.05 -1.03
CA ARG A 77 28.90 -49.49 -1.01
C ARG A 77 27.59 -50.25 -1.12
N ILE A 78 27.38 -50.89 -2.27
CA ILE A 78 26.28 -51.82 -2.50
C ILE A 78 26.95 -53.15 -2.80
N GLY A 79 26.69 -54.18 -2.00
CA GLY A 79 27.42 -55.46 -2.04
C GLY A 79 27.74 -55.96 -3.45
N THR A 80 28.93 -56.52 -3.66
CA THR A 80 29.56 -56.81 -4.99
C THR A 80 28.61 -57.40 -6.04
N GLU A 81 27.75 -58.32 -5.64
CA GLU A 81 26.80 -59.02 -6.53
C GLU A 81 25.60 -58.14 -6.90
N VAL A 82 25.04 -57.44 -5.92
CA VAL A 82 23.94 -56.49 -6.09
C VAL A 82 24.39 -55.27 -6.91
N GLY A 83 25.57 -54.70 -6.59
CA GLY A 83 26.10 -53.51 -7.26
C GLY A 83 26.43 -53.71 -8.75
N GLN A 84 26.74 -54.94 -9.18
CA GLN A 84 26.98 -55.25 -10.60
C GLN A 84 25.70 -55.33 -11.44
N HIS A 85 24.56 -55.58 -10.82
CA HIS A 85 23.26 -55.75 -11.50
C HIS A 85 22.26 -54.62 -11.17
N ALA A 86 22.59 -53.77 -10.19
CA ALA A 86 21.80 -52.60 -9.87
C ALA A 86 21.82 -51.59 -11.04
N ARG A 87 20.66 -51.01 -11.32
CA ARG A 87 20.48 -50.01 -12.38
C ARG A 87 19.86 -48.74 -11.82
N VAL A 88 20.26 -47.61 -12.39
CA VAL A 88 19.63 -46.30 -12.10
C VAL A 88 18.60 -46.04 -13.18
N GLU A 89 17.34 -45.85 -12.77
CA GLU A 89 16.24 -45.46 -13.66
C GLU A 89 15.66 -44.12 -13.22
N ARG A 90 15.26 -43.28 -14.18
CA ARG A 90 14.69 -41.93 -13.96
C ARG A 90 13.38 -41.79 -14.73
N ASN A 91 12.44 -42.66 -14.44
CA ASN A 91 11.15 -42.78 -15.13
C ASN A 91 9.96 -42.52 -14.20
N GLY A 92 10.20 -41.90 -13.05
CA GLY A 92 9.16 -41.48 -12.12
C GLY A 92 9.17 -39.97 -11.90
N SER A 93 8.10 -39.48 -11.28
CA SER A 93 7.99 -38.09 -10.86
C SER A 93 7.13 -37.97 -9.61
N LEU A 94 7.40 -36.94 -8.81
CA LEU A 94 6.56 -36.50 -7.71
C LEU A 94 6.17 -35.06 -8.01
N ALA A 95 4.89 -34.80 -8.17
CA ALA A 95 4.34 -33.47 -8.36
C ALA A 95 3.57 -33.04 -7.11
N VAL A 96 3.70 -31.77 -6.75
CA VAL A 96 2.86 -31.10 -5.78
C VAL A 96 2.10 -30.00 -6.49
N SER A 97 0.80 -29.95 -6.28
CA SER A 97 -0.08 -28.94 -6.84
C SER A 97 -0.80 -28.20 -5.72
N ILE A 98 -0.79 -26.88 -5.76
CA ILE A 98 -1.57 -26.01 -4.86
C ILE A 98 -2.75 -25.44 -5.64
N ASN A 99 -3.96 -25.70 -5.13
CA ASN A 99 -5.24 -25.27 -5.69
C ASN A 99 -5.45 -25.62 -7.19
N ASP A 100 -4.74 -26.65 -7.67
CA ASP A 100 -4.68 -27.02 -9.09
C ASP A 100 -4.22 -25.88 -10.04
N GLN A 101 -3.64 -24.81 -9.50
CA GLN A 101 -3.12 -23.66 -10.24
C GLN A 101 -1.60 -23.74 -10.41
N CYS A 102 -0.91 -24.04 -9.31
CA CYS A 102 0.55 -23.99 -9.24
C CYS A 102 1.09 -25.39 -8.96
N THR A 103 1.72 -25.99 -9.97
CA THR A 103 2.26 -27.34 -9.89
C THR A 103 3.77 -27.32 -10.05
N ALA A 104 4.49 -27.85 -9.06
CA ALA A 104 5.90 -28.14 -9.15
C ALA A 104 6.12 -29.65 -9.28
N THR A 105 7.03 -30.06 -10.16
CA THR A 105 7.33 -31.48 -10.41
C THR A 105 8.80 -31.78 -10.17
N VAL A 106 9.06 -32.77 -9.34
CA VAL A 106 10.37 -33.32 -9.02
C VAL A 106 10.55 -34.65 -9.76
N PRO A 107 11.64 -34.84 -10.52
CA PRO A 107 11.93 -36.15 -11.11
C PRO A 107 12.30 -37.15 -10.02
N LEU A 108 11.67 -38.32 -10.03
CA LEU A 108 12.07 -39.44 -9.20
C LEU A 108 13.05 -40.33 -9.94
N SER A 109 14.13 -40.66 -9.25
CA SER A 109 15.10 -41.67 -9.66
C SER A 109 15.07 -42.84 -8.69
N SER A 110 15.33 -44.03 -9.20
CA SER A 110 15.57 -45.19 -8.35
C SER A 110 16.85 -45.93 -8.71
N ILE A 111 17.58 -46.33 -7.66
CA ILE A 111 18.58 -47.39 -7.75
C ILE A 111 17.82 -48.68 -7.48
N ARG A 112 17.75 -49.59 -8.46
CA ARG A 112 16.92 -50.80 -8.36
C ARG A 112 17.68 -52.07 -8.70
N TYR A 113 17.31 -53.16 -8.03
CA TYR A 113 17.78 -54.51 -8.26
C TYR A 113 16.58 -55.45 -8.46
N GLU A 114 16.66 -56.31 -9.46
CA GLU A 114 15.64 -57.29 -9.80
C GLU A 114 16.21 -58.68 -9.53
N THR A 115 15.55 -59.42 -8.64
CA THR A 115 15.93 -60.79 -8.25
C THR A 115 15.48 -61.80 -9.30
N GLU A 116 16.07 -63.00 -9.28
CA GLU A 116 15.71 -64.07 -10.23
C GLU A 116 14.24 -64.54 -10.12
N ASP A 117 13.63 -64.38 -8.94
CA ASP A 117 12.22 -64.71 -8.68
C ASP A 117 11.25 -63.58 -9.09
N GLY A 118 11.76 -62.51 -9.73
CA GLY A 118 10.97 -61.40 -10.28
C GLY A 118 10.51 -60.38 -9.25
N ARG A 119 11.15 -60.33 -8.07
CA ARG A 119 10.96 -59.22 -7.11
C ARG A 119 11.90 -58.07 -7.48
N THR A 120 11.43 -56.84 -7.30
CA THR A 120 12.25 -55.64 -7.50
C THR A 120 12.34 -54.87 -6.20
N VAL A 121 13.56 -54.61 -5.74
CA VAL A 121 13.86 -53.75 -4.59
C VAL A 121 14.52 -52.47 -5.11
N ALA A 122 14.04 -51.31 -4.66
CA ALA A 122 14.56 -50.03 -5.10
C ALA A 122 14.71 -49.03 -3.95
N TYR A 123 15.74 -48.18 -4.06
CA TYR A 123 15.86 -46.96 -3.28
C TYR A 123 15.28 -45.81 -4.13
N GLU A 124 14.17 -45.22 -3.69
CA GLU A 124 13.43 -44.16 -4.39
C GLU A 124 12.85 -43.17 -3.39
N GLY A 125 12.94 -41.86 -3.66
CA GLY A 125 12.32 -40.84 -2.82
C GLY A 125 12.82 -40.82 -1.36
N GLY A 126 14.05 -41.29 -1.11
CA GLY A 126 14.61 -41.38 0.25
C GLY A 126 14.32 -42.70 0.97
N GLY A 127 13.45 -43.56 0.43
CA GLY A 127 13.03 -44.82 1.06
C GLY A 127 13.42 -46.07 0.26
N ILE A 128 13.15 -47.23 0.85
CA ILE A 128 13.35 -48.55 0.23
C ILE A 128 11.98 -49.17 -0.04
N LEU A 129 11.68 -49.39 -1.31
CA LEU A 129 10.42 -49.92 -1.81
C LEU A 129 10.65 -51.31 -2.45
N GLU A 130 9.72 -52.23 -2.21
CA GLU A 130 9.74 -53.57 -2.81
C GLU A 130 8.42 -53.84 -3.53
N VAL A 131 8.50 -54.43 -4.73
CA VAL A 131 7.36 -54.97 -5.47
C VAL A 131 7.69 -56.39 -5.92
N SER A 132 6.81 -57.35 -5.60
CA SER A 132 6.95 -58.74 -6.03
C SER A 132 6.40 -58.96 -7.44
N GLY A 133 6.84 -60.04 -8.11
CA GLY A 133 6.29 -60.44 -9.42
C GLY A 133 4.79 -60.76 -9.41
N GLY A 134 4.19 -61.00 -8.23
CA GLY A 134 2.74 -61.14 -8.04
C GLY A 134 1.98 -59.82 -7.82
N GLY A 135 2.71 -58.69 -7.79
CA GLY A 135 2.19 -57.34 -7.58
C GLY A 135 1.96 -56.95 -6.11
N THR A 136 2.30 -57.78 -5.13
CA THR A 136 2.35 -57.31 -3.73
C THR A 136 3.50 -56.33 -3.58
N ALA A 137 3.25 -55.24 -2.84
CA ALA A 137 4.25 -54.22 -2.57
C ALA A 137 4.50 -54.12 -1.06
N ALA A 138 5.69 -53.66 -0.68
CA ALA A 138 6.05 -53.40 0.69
C ALA A 138 6.94 -52.15 0.77
N VAL A 139 6.74 -51.38 1.85
CA VAL A 139 7.63 -50.28 2.24
C VAL A 139 8.59 -50.82 3.30
N LEU A 140 9.86 -50.97 2.95
CA LEU A 140 10.89 -51.48 3.87
C LEU A 140 11.54 -50.34 4.67
N SER A 141 11.75 -49.21 4.01
CA SER A 141 12.12 -47.92 4.62
C SER A 141 11.22 -46.85 4.00
N PRO A 142 10.53 -46.02 4.81
CA PRO A 142 9.59 -45.04 4.29
C PRO A 142 10.31 -43.98 3.44
N PRO A 143 9.76 -43.58 2.29
CA PRO A 143 10.17 -42.36 1.62
C PRO A 143 10.08 -41.13 2.53
N ASP A 144 10.91 -40.12 2.25
CA ASP A 144 10.97 -38.87 3.00
C ASP A 144 9.86 -37.90 2.53
N VAL A 145 8.62 -38.37 2.52
CA VAL A 145 7.41 -37.58 2.30
C VAL A 145 6.57 -37.74 3.57
N THR A 146 6.55 -36.72 4.41
CA THR A 146 6.00 -36.80 5.77
C THR A 146 4.93 -35.74 6.00
N TYR A 147 4.07 -36.01 6.99
CA TYR A 147 2.94 -35.15 7.32
C TYR A 147 2.78 -35.01 8.83
N ALA A 148 2.83 -33.76 9.31
CA ALA A 148 2.68 -33.48 10.73
C ALA A 148 1.97 -32.13 10.94
N ASN A 149 0.91 -32.14 11.75
CA ASN A 149 0.16 -30.93 12.13
C ASN A 149 -0.29 -30.08 10.92
N GLY A 150 -0.74 -30.71 9.82
CA GLY A 150 -1.14 -29.99 8.61
C GLY A 150 0.01 -29.60 7.69
N THR A 151 1.27 -29.80 8.10
CA THR A 151 2.45 -29.45 7.29
C THR A 151 2.94 -30.67 6.53
N VAL A 152 3.26 -30.47 5.25
CA VAL A 152 3.81 -31.49 4.34
C VAL A 152 5.29 -31.20 4.15
N ASP A 153 6.15 -32.17 4.49
CA ASP A 153 7.59 -32.08 4.29
C ASP A 153 8.00 -33.15 3.26
N ILE A 154 8.62 -32.71 2.17
CA ILE A 154 8.99 -33.51 1.02
C ILE A 154 10.49 -33.36 0.78
N SER A 155 11.26 -34.40 1.11
CA SER A 155 12.68 -34.47 0.81
C SER A 155 12.92 -35.57 -0.22
N VAL A 156 13.33 -35.20 -1.43
CA VAL A 156 13.53 -36.17 -2.52
C VAL A 156 15.00 -36.23 -2.91
N VAL A 157 15.52 -37.45 -3.02
CA VAL A 157 16.88 -37.71 -3.49
C VAL A 157 16.84 -38.11 -4.97
N ASN A 158 17.44 -37.29 -5.83
CA ASN A 158 17.52 -37.53 -7.27
C ASN A 158 18.94 -37.94 -7.67
N VAL A 159 19.07 -39.13 -8.23
CA VAL A 159 20.32 -39.79 -8.52
C VAL A 159 20.55 -39.85 -10.02
N THR A 160 21.75 -39.43 -10.44
CA THR A 160 22.22 -39.48 -11.82
C THR A 160 23.50 -40.31 -11.92
N GLY A 161 23.87 -40.74 -13.14
CA GLY A 161 25.06 -41.56 -13.36
C GLY A 161 24.79 -43.06 -13.38
N ARG A 162 25.79 -43.87 -13.01
CA ARG A 162 25.72 -45.35 -13.06
C ARG A 162 26.34 -45.97 -11.82
N VAL A 163 25.84 -47.13 -11.43
CA VAL A 163 26.47 -48.01 -10.43
C VAL A 163 27.41 -48.96 -11.19
N THR A 164 28.69 -49.02 -10.83
CA THR A 164 29.73 -49.73 -11.62
C THR A 164 30.44 -50.87 -10.88
N GLY A 165 29.93 -51.32 -9.73
CA GLY A 165 30.51 -52.41 -8.96
C GLY A 165 30.17 -52.32 -7.47
N ALA A 166 31.08 -52.80 -6.61
CA ALA A 166 30.90 -52.80 -5.15
C ALA A 166 31.06 -51.43 -4.49
N GLU A 167 31.84 -50.55 -5.12
CA GLU A 167 32.10 -49.18 -4.65
C GLU A 167 31.79 -48.24 -5.81
N THR A 168 30.92 -47.25 -5.58
CA THR A 168 30.59 -46.20 -6.55
C THR A 168 30.82 -44.85 -5.90
N LYS A 169 31.56 -43.93 -6.54
CA LYS A 169 31.76 -42.59 -5.98
C LYS A 169 30.49 -41.77 -6.11
N VAL A 170 30.18 -41.01 -5.08
CA VAL A 170 28.97 -40.18 -5.04
C VAL A 170 29.32 -38.75 -4.66
N ALA A 171 28.65 -37.79 -5.28
CA ALA A 171 28.79 -36.38 -4.95
C ALA A 171 27.43 -35.71 -4.91
N LYS A 172 27.14 -34.98 -3.82
CA LYS A 172 26.00 -34.07 -3.74
C LYS A 172 26.31 -32.79 -4.53
N ASN A 173 25.41 -32.39 -5.42
CA ASN A 173 25.53 -31.12 -6.14
C ASN A 173 24.74 -30.04 -5.41
N LEU A 174 25.43 -29.26 -4.56
CA LEU A 174 24.80 -28.23 -3.72
C LEU A 174 24.14 -27.12 -4.53
N ASP A 175 24.82 -26.62 -5.56
CA ASP A 175 24.30 -25.50 -6.36
C ASP A 175 23.02 -25.90 -7.07
N THR A 176 22.98 -27.10 -7.67
CA THR A 176 21.77 -27.62 -8.33
C THR A 176 20.69 -27.97 -7.31
N SER A 177 21.03 -28.59 -6.17
CA SER A 177 20.05 -28.91 -5.13
C SER A 177 19.36 -27.65 -4.57
N ALA A 178 20.15 -26.62 -4.26
CA ALA A 178 19.64 -25.35 -3.74
C ALA A 178 18.82 -24.60 -4.78
N ALA A 179 19.29 -24.53 -6.03
CA ALA A 179 18.55 -23.88 -7.11
C ALA A 179 17.24 -24.61 -7.45
N THR A 180 17.24 -25.95 -7.46
CA THR A 180 16.03 -26.74 -7.70
C THR A 180 15.02 -26.56 -6.58
N SER A 181 15.46 -26.64 -5.32
CA SER A 181 14.57 -26.46 -4.16
C SER A 181 13.96 -25.05 -4.13
N ALA A 182 14.78 -24.01 -4.33
CA ALA A 182 14.30 -22.63 -4.41
C ALA A 182 13.29 -22.44 -5.56
N ASN A 183 13.60 -22.95 -6.75
CA ASN A 183 12.69 -22.86 -7.90
C ASN A 183 11.34 -23.56 -7.63
N ILE A 184 11.34 -24.68 -6.89
CA ILE A 184 10.10 -25.36 -6.50
C ILE A 184 9.29 -24.51 -5.53
N THR A 185 9.93 -23.99 -4.48
CA THR A 185 9.27 -23.08 -3.51
C THR A 185 8.71 -21.86 -4.23
N ASP A 186 9.50 -21.23 -5.10
CA ASP A 186 9.10 -20.09 -5.91
C ASP A 186 7.92 -20.44 -6.84
N THR A 187 7.88 -21.65 -7.40
CA THR A 187 6.77 -22.09 -8.27
C THR A 187 5.49 -22.37 -7.49
N LEU A 188 5.58 -22.97 -6.30
CA LEU A 188 4.42 -23.33 -5.48
C LEU A 188 3.81 -22.10 -4.79
N PHE A 189 4.65 -21.12 -4.44
CA PHE A 189 4.24 -19.91 -3.72
C PHE A 189 4.44 -18.63 -4.52
N ASP A 190 4.57 -18.73 -5.85
CA ASP A 190 4.71 -17.58 -6.76
C ASP A 190 3.64 -16.54 -6.43
N THR A 191 4.05 -15.30 -6.21
CA THR A 191 3.12 -14.18 -6.00
C THR A 191 2.79 -13.47 -7.32
N SER A 192 3.54 -13.74 -8.39
CA SER A 192 3.27 -13.20 -9.72
C SER A 192 2.19 -13.97 -10.49
N HIS A 193 1.88 -15.18 -10.04
CA HIS A 193 0.72 -15.96 -10.44
C HIS A 193 -0.10 -16.21 -9.18
N ASP A 194 -1.40 -15.92 -9.17
CA ASP A 194 -2.25 -16.11 -7.98
C ASP A 194 -2.47 -17.61 -7.69
N CYS A 195 -1.48 -18.26 -7.08
CA CYS A 195 -1.60 -19.62 -6.55
C CYS A 195 -2.62 -19.70 -5.40
N GLY A 196 -3.03 -18.54 -4.85
CA GLY A 196 -3.88 -18.42 -3.69
C GLY A 196 -3.27 -19.04 -2.43
N ARG A 197 -4.03 -19.01 -1.33
CA ARG A 197 -3.68 -19.77 -0.12
C ARG A 197 -3.92 -21.26 -0.34
N PRO A 198 -3.05 -22.17 0.13
CA PRO A 198 -3.27 -23.60 -0.05
C PRO A 198 -4.55 -24.06 0.67
N ASN A 199 -5.62 -24.28 -0.08
CA ASN A 199 -6.88 -24.88 0.39
C ASN A 199 -7.03 -26.32 -0.09
N ASN A 200 -6.37 -26.63 -1.19
CA ASN A 200 -6.26 -27.97 -1.73
C ASN A 200 -4.80 -28.21 -2.11
N VAL A 201 -4.20 -29.26 -1.56
CA VAL A 201 -2.85 -29.70 -1.93
C VAL A 201 -2.95 -31.10 -2.50
N THR A 202 -2.55 -31.25 -3.77
CA THR A 202 -2.52 -32.54 -4.45
C THR A 202 -1.08 -33.02 -4.57
N ILE A 203 -0.78 -34.19 -4.01
CA ILE A 203 0.50 -34.88 -4.16
C ILE A 203 0.31 -36.03 -5.16
N THR A 204 0.98 -35.95 -6.29
CA THR A 204 0.91 -36.95 -7.36
C THR A 204 2.25 -37.65 -7.50
N VAL A 205 2.29 -38.97 -7.29
CA VAL A 205 3.49 -39.79 -7.48
C VAL A 205 3.30 -40.72 -8.67
N GLU A 206 4.09 -40.55 -9.71
CA GLU A 206 4.21 -41.49 -10.83
C GLU A 206 5.45 -42.37 -10.64
N SER A 207 5.26 -43.67 -10.42
CA SER A 207 6.35 -44.61 -10.17
C SER A 207 6.01 -46.06 -10.56
N ASP A 208 7.03 -46.85 -10.89
CA ASP A 208 6.93 -48.32 -10.97
C ASP A 208 6.47 -48.94 -9.63
N PHE A 209 6.78 -48.26 -8.53
CA PHE A 209 6.48 -48.67 -7.16
C PHE A 209 5.19 -48.02 -6.63
N ALA A 210 4.26 -47.62 -7.50
CA ALA A 210 3.02 -46.94 -7.14
C ALA A 210 2.23 -47.64 -6.00
N ARG A 211 2.24 -48.97 -5.94
CA ARG A 211 1.57 -49.70 -4.83
C ARG A 211 2.26 -49.50 -3.47
N ALA A 212 3.58 -49.38 -3.45
CA ALA A 212 4.33 -49.10 -2.22
C ALA A 212 4.14 -47.63 -1.81
N TRP A 213 4.16 -46.71 -2.77
CA TRP A 213 3.83 -45.30 -2.55
C TRP A 213 2.41 -45.10 -2.01
N GLU A 214 1.42 -45.82 -2.54
CA GLU A 214 0.06 -45.83 -2.01
C GLU A 214 0.03 -46.29 -0.54
N GLN A 215 0.77 -47.34 -0.19
CA GLN A 215 0.87 -47.81 1.20
C GLN A 215 1.54 -46.77 2.11
N HIS A 216 2.60 -46.12 1.65
CA HIS A 216 3.29 -45.06 2.39
C HIS A 216 2.37 -43.89 2.66
N LEU A 217 1.79 -43.29 1.62
CA LEU A 217 0.90 -42.13 1.75
C LEU A 217 -0.33 -42.44 2.61
N ARG A 218 -0.88 -43.65 2.51
CA ARG A 218 -1.99 -44.09 3.38
C ARG A 218 -1.59 -44.17 4.85
N THR A 219 -0.37 -44.61 5.13
CA THR A 219 0.13 -44.75 6.50
C THR A 219 0.50 -43.41 7.11
N GLU A 220 1.10 -42.53 6.31
CA GLU A 220 1.63 -41.25 6.77
C GLU A 220 0.55 -40.18 6.92
N PHE A 221 -0.41 -40.10 5.99
CA PHE A 221 -1.43 -39.05 5.98
C PHE A 221 -2.78 -39.49 6.58
N ASP A 222 -3.02 -40.79 6.72
CA ASP A 222 -4.33 -41.39 7.12
C ASP A 222 -5.54 -40.73 6.42
N PRO A 223 -5.52 -40.58 5.08
CA PRO A 223 -6.54 -39.82 4.36
C PRO A 223 -7.87 -40.59 4.27
N GLU A 224 -8.97 -39.86 4.04
CA GLU A 224 -10.24 -40.49 3.67
C GLU A 224 -10.07 -41.37 2.41
N GLU A 225 -10.88 -42.43 2.28
CA GLU A 225 -10.72 -43.43 1.20
C GLU A 225 -10.78 -42.80 -0.21
N SER A 226 -11.57 -41.74 -0.39
CA SER A 226 -11.70 -41.00 -1.65
C SER A 226 -10.57 -40.03 -1.95
N ALA A 227 -9.78 -39.65 -0.93
CA ALA A 227 -8.70 -38.67 -1.06
C ALA A 227 -7.40 -39.30 -1.57
N LEU A 228 -7.30 -40.64 -1.63
CA LEU A 228 -6.13 -41.36 -2.13
C LEU A 228 -6.54 -42.35 -3.23
N GLU A 229 -6.18 -42.05 -4.47
CA GLU A 229 -6.47 -42.89 -5.63
C GLU A 229 -5.17 -43.39 -6.29
N ARG A 230 -5.16 -44.66 -6.72
CA ARG A 230 -4.08 -45.20 -7.55
C ARG A 230 -4.58 -45.71 -8.90
N THR A 231 -4.14 -45.06 -9.97
CA THR A 231 -4.45 -45.44 -11.35
C THR A 231 -3.17 -45.83 -12.10
N GLY A 232 -2.99 -47.14 -12.32
CA GLY A 232 -1.80 -47.67 -12.98
C GLY A 232 -0.53 -47.43 -12.16
N ARG A 233 0.36 -46.57 -12.70
CA ARG A 233 1.63 -46.12 -12.10
C ARG A 233 1.51 -44.83 -11.29
N THR A 234 0.33 -44.23 -11.26
CA THR A 234 0.11 -42.94 -10.60
C THR A 234 -0.65 -43.15 -9.30
N VAL A 235 -0.16 -42.55 -8.23
CA VAL A 235 -0.84 -42.39 -6.94
C VAL A 235 -1.12 -40.92 -6.76
N GLU A 236 -2.35 -40.55 -6.45
CA GLU A 236 -2.74 -39.17 -6.19
C GLU A 236 -3.36 -39.08 -4.80
N LEU A 237 -2.82 -38.20 -3.98
CA LEU A 237 -3.32 -37.85 -2.65
C LEU A 237 -3.81 -36.41 -2.69
N GLN A 238 -5.07 -36.18 -2.36
CA GLN A 238 -5.68 -34.86 -2.24
C GLN A 238 -5.86 -34.51 -0.76
N LEU A 239 -5.30 -33.37 -0.35
CA LEU A 239 -5.44 -32.82 1.00
C LEU A 239 -6.34 -31.61 0.92
N GLY A 240 -7.52 -31.71 1.52
CA GLY A 240 -8.47 -30.60 1.54
C GLY A 240 -8.18 -29.60 2.66
N ALA A 241 -8.98 -28.55 2.72
CA ALA A 241 -8.85 -27.48 3.70
C ALA A 241 -8.89 -27.94 5.18
N ASN A 242 -9.46 -29.11 5.47
CA ASN A 242 -9.48 -29.68 6.83
C ASN A 242 -8.23 -30.50 7.16
N ASP A 243 -7.48 -30.92 6.14
CA ASP A 243 -6.23 -31.68 6.26
C ASP A 243 -5.00 -30.75 6.27
N LEU A 244 -5.22 -29.44 6.19
CA LEU A 244 -4.19 -28.41 6.28
C LEU A 244 -4.28 -27.71 7.65
N PRO A 245 -3.27 -26.91 8.05
CA PRO A 245 -3.30 -26.23 9.33
C PRO A 245 -4.56 -25.37 9.44
N PRO A 246 -5.17 -25.18 10.63
CA PRO A 246 -6.38 -24.39 10.79
C PRO A 246 -6.26 -22.95 10.25
N GLU A 247 -5.04 -22.43 10.18
CA GLU A 247 -4.67 -21.15 9.59
C GLU A 247 -4.82 -21.14 8.08
N ALA A 248 -4.66 -22.27 7.38
CA ALA A 248 -4.95 -22.44 5.94
C ALA A 248 -6.46 -22.59 5.65
N ASN A 249 -7.26 -22.74 6.69
CA ASN A 249 -8.72 -22.83 6.78
C ASN A 249 -9.57 -21.70 6.17
N ASP A 250 -9.79 -21.55 4.86
CA ASP A 250 -10.56 -20.38 4.33
C ASP A 250 -12.00 -20.27 4.85
N SER A 251 -12.69 -21.40 5.02
CA SER A 251 -14.03 -21.41 5.62
C SER A 251 -14.00 -21.10 7.10
N ARG A 252 -12.97 -21.56 7.82
CA ARG A 252 -12.78 -21.33 9.26
C ARG A 252 -12.37 -19.90 9.57
N ASN A 253 -11.58 -19.29 8.69
CA ASN A 253 -10.99 -17.96 8.87
C ASN A 253 -11.78 -16.86 8.17
N GLU A 254 -12.98 -17.19 7.65
CA GLU A 254 -13.93 -16.24 7.04
C GLU A 254 -13.31 -15.41 5.89
N ILE A 255 -12.37 -16.01 5.16
CA ILE A 255 -11.68 -15.36 4.04
C ILE A 255 -12.64 -15.17 2.88
N VAL A 256 -12.64 -13.98 2.28
CA VAL A 256 -13.47 -13.63 1.13
C VAL A 256 -12.54 -13.27 -0.03
N PRO A 257 -12.45 -14.11 -1.08
CA PRO A 257 -11.62 -13.77 -2.23
C PRO A 257 -12.21 -12.59 -3.01
N ALA A 258 -11.37 -11.86 -3.75
CA ALA A 258 -11.78 -10.71 -4.59
C ALA A 258 -12.92 -11.07 -5.54
N SER A 259 -12.87 -12.29 -6.05
CA SER A 259 -13.85 -12.84 -6.98
C SER A 259 -15.23 -13.02 -6.34
N ALA A 260 -15.31 -13.20 -5.02
CA ALA A 260 -16.56 -13.23 -4.26
C ALA A 260 -17.13 -11.83 -3.99
N LEU A 261 -16.38 -10.76 -4.34
CA LEU A 261 -16.90 -9.41 -4.40
C LEU A 261 -17.56 -9.19 -5.77
N GLU A 262 -18.89 -9.29 -5.78
CA GLU A 262 -19.68 -8.91 -6.94
C GLU A 262 -19.70 -7.39 -7.05
N VAL A 263 -19.05 -6.88 -8.10
CA VAL A 263 -19.13 -5.46 -8.45
C VAL A 263 -20.15 -5.32 -9.56
N ASP A 264 -21.25 -4.64 -9.27
CA ASP A 264 -22.21 -4.25 -10.31
C ASP A 264 -21.73 -2.95 -10.95
N ASP A 265 -21.11 -3.08 -12.13
CA ASP A 265 -20.60 -1.93 -12.90
C ASP A 265 -21.69 -0.97 -13.38
N THR A 266 -22.95 -1.39 -13.41
CA THR A 266 -24.08 -0.54 -13.83
C THR A 266 -24.59 0.30 -12.65
N SER A 267 -24.73 -0.31 -11.47
CA SER A 267 -25.17 0.40 -10.26
C SER A 267 -24.02 1.00 -9.43
N LYS A 268 -22.76 0.67 -9.76
CA LYS A 268 -21.54 1.02 -9.01
C LYS A 268 -21.62 0.63 -7.54
N THR A 269 -22.15 -0.57 -7.28
CA THR A 269 -22.27 -1.12 -5.93
C THR A 269 -21.37 -2.32 -5.74
N ILE A 270 -20.94 -2.56 -4.49
CA ILE A 270 -20.14 -3.71 -4.11
C ILE A 270 -21.03 -4.64 -3.28
N ARG A 271 -21.18 -5.88 -3.72
CA ARG A 271 -21.95 -6.94 -3.07
C ARG A 271 -21.00 -8.04 -2.62
N VAL A 272 -21.24 -8.57 -1.43
CA VAL A 272 -20.51 -9.74 -0.94
C VAL A 272 -21.29 -10.99 -1.29
N GLN A 273 -20.70 -11.90 -2.04
CA GLN A 273 -21.35 -13.15 -2.40
C GLN A 273 -20.34 -14.30 -2.38
N LYS A 274 -20.38 -15.09 -1.30
CA LYS A 274 -19.63 -16.34 -1.20
C LYS A 274 -20.48 -17.53 -1.63
N ASP A 275 -19.90 -18.44 -2.42
CA ASP A 275 -20.54 -19.72 -2.77
C ASP A 275 -20.49 -20.66 -1.54
N GLY A 276 -21.52 -20.58 -0.69
CA GLY A 276 -21.67 -21.46 0.46
C GLY A 276 -22.84 -21.00 1.32
N ALA A 277 -23.79 -21.89 1.60
CA ALA A 277 -25.08 -21.58 2.22
C ALA A 277 -25.03 -21.16 3.71
N GLN A 278 -23.91 -20.62 4.20
CA GLN A 278 -23.74 -20.16 5.58
C GLN A 278 -23.85 -18.62 5.59
N ASN A 279 -24.78 -18.06 6.36
CA ASN A 279 -24.87 -16.61 6.59
C ASN A 279 -23.69 -16.15 7.48
N VAL A 280 -22.49 -16.13 6.91
CA VAL A 280 -21.30 -15.63 7.60
C VAL A 280 -21.36 -14.10 7.64
N THR A 281 -20.89 -13.53 8.74
CA THR A 281 -20.86 -12.08 8.95
C THR A 281 -19.43 -11.60 8.73
N TYR A 282 -19.21 -10.70 7.78
CA TYR A 282 -17.89 -10.19 7.43
C TYR A 282 -17.74 -8.74 7.89
N SER A 283 -16.60 -8.38 8.47
CA SER A 283 -16.31 -6.97 8.72
C SER A 283 -15.78 -6.30 7.44
N VAL A 284 -16.43 -5.20 7.04
CA VAL A 284 -15.99 -4.35 5.93
C VAL A 284 -15.28 -3.12 6.50
N TYR A 285 -14.06 -2.90 6.04
CA TYR A 285 -13.24 -1.75 6.35
C TYR A 285 -13.14 -0.85 5.15
N VAL A 286 -13.31 0.45 5.37
CA VAL A 286 -13.12 1.47 4.33
C VAL A 286 -12.23 2.56 4.89
N THR A 287 -11.11 2.83 4.23
CA THR A 287 -10.11 3.83 4.66
C THR A 287 -9.64 4.66 3.47
N PRO A 288 -9.35 5.96 3.62
CA PRO A 288 -8.69 6.74 2.58
C PRO A 288 -7.28 6.18 2.34
N LEU A 289 -6.82 6.23 1.09
CA LEU A 289 -5.50 5.74 0.70
C LEU A 289 -4.37 6.79 0.84
N GLY A 290 -4.71 8.08 0.92
CA GLY A 290 -3.76 9.18 1.09
C GLY A 290 -4.00 10.01 2.36
N GLY A 291 -3.40 11.19 2.43
CA GLY A 291 -3.54 12.14 3.55
C GLY A 291 -4.94 12.74 3.74
N GLY A 292 -5.89 12.37 2.89
CA GLY A 292 -7.30 12.71 2.98
C GLY A 292 -7.96 12.88 1.60
N PRO A 293 -9.21 13.38 1.56
CA PRO A 293 -9.89 13.80 0.33
C PRO A 293 -9.14 14.88 -0.44
N GLN A 294 -9.05 14.75 -1.77
CA GLN A 294 -8.51 15.80 -2.66
C GLN A 294 -9.66 16.65 -3.22
N VAL A 295 -10.18 17.59 -2.42
CA VAL A 295 -11.35 18.42 -2.82
C VAL A 295 -11.10 19.88 -2.44
N SER A 296 -10.64 20.71 -3.39
CA SER A 296 -10.48 22.15 -3.15
C SER A 296 -10.66 23.01 -4.40
N GLN A 297 -10.91 24.31 -4.19
CA GLN A 297 -11.02 25.34 -5.21
C GLN A 297 -10.13 26.54 -4.83
N ILE A 298 -9.48 27.14 -5.82
CA ILE A 298 -8.79 28.44 -5.65
C ILE A 298 -9.86 29.51 -5.85
N GLU A 299 -10.25 30.21 -4.79
CA GLU A 299 -11.15 31.36 -4.86
C GLU A 299 -10.39 32.63 -4.45
N SER A 300 -10.45 33.67 -5.29
CA SER A 300 -10.24 35.05 -4.83
C SER A 300 -11.52 35.48 -4.13
N VAL A 301 -11.50 35.57 -2.81
CA VAL A 301 -12.69 35.96 -2.04
C VAL A 301 -12.83 37.49 -2.11
N PRO A 302 -13.91 38.05 -2.67
CA PRO A 302 -14.12 39.50 -2.67
C PRO A 302 -14.41 39.98 -1.24
N GLY A 303 -13.58 40.91 -0.76
CA GLY A 303 -13.88 42.08 0.09
C GLY A 303 -14.65 41.98 1.42
N ASP A 304 -15.60 41.07 1.60
CA ASP A 304 -16.49 41.03 2.77
C ASP A 304 -16.18 39.88 3.75
N VAL A 305 -15.29 38.95 3.40
CA VAL A 305 -14.91 37.84 4.27
C VAL A 305 -13.44 37.96 4.64
N THR A 306 -13.18 38.29 5.91
CA THR A 306 -11.87 38.73 6.41
C THR A 306 -10.85 37.59 6.44
N PHE A 307 -10.11 37.41 5.34
CA PHE A 307 -8.99 36.47 5.30
C PHE A 307 -7.64 37.11 5.03
N ARG A 308 -7.46 38.39 5.36
CA ARG A 308 -6.13 39.02 5.39
C ARG A 308 -5.56 39.08 6.81
N GLU A 309 -4.24 39.19 6.90
CA GLU A 309 -3.60 39.58 8.16
C GLU A 309 -4.14 40.95 8.58
N PRO A 310 -4.34 41.22 9.89
CA PRO A 310 -4.75 42.55 10.31
C PRO A 310 -3.70 43.57 9.82
N ILE A 311 -4.15 44.75 9.41
CA ILE A 311 -3.26 45.77 8.86
C ILE A 311 -3.18 46.95 9.80
N ASP A 312 -1.98 47.51 9.92
CA ASP A 312 -1.73 48.79 10.56
C ASP A 312 -1.30 49.78 9.48
N VAL A 313 -2.18 50.75 9.19
CA VAL A 313 -2.02 51.68 8.07
C VAL A 313 -1.71 53.07 8.58
N VAL A 314 -0.63 53.69 8.10
CA VAL A 314 -0.36 55.10 8.33
C VAL A 314 -0.48 55.89 7.03
N PHE A 315 -1.42 56.84 7.01
CA PHE A 315 -1.56 57.80 5.93
C PHE A 315 -0.54 58.93 6.13
N VAL A 316 0.43 59.04 5.24
CA VAL A 316 1.42 60.13 5.22
C VAL A 316 1.04 61.09 4.10
N ILE A 317 0.38 62.19 4.46
CA ILE A 317 -0.30 63.09 3.52
C ILE A 317 0.40 64.44 3.42
N ASP A 318 0.69 64.88 2.20
CA ASP A 318 1.22 66.21 1.93
C ASP A 318 0.22 67.30 2.33
N GLU A 319 0.67 68.21 3.18
CA GLU A 319 -0.03 69.40 3.67
C GLU A 319 0.50 70.69 3.03
N SER A 320 1.29 70.59 1.97
CA SER A 320 1.87 71.76 1.30
C SER A 320 0.79 72.72 0.76
N GLY A 321 1.19 73.96 0.53
CA GLY A 321 0.30 75.00 0.00
C GLY A 321 -0.30 74.65 -1.38
N SER A 322 0.33 73.78 -2.16
CA SER A 322 -0.17 73.30 -3.45
C SER A 322 -1.38 72.37 -3.32
N MET A 323 -1.56 71.73 -2.17
CA MET A 323 -2.71 70.88 -1.84
C MET A 323 -3.99 71.66 -1.54
N ALA A 324 -3.93 72.99 -1.46
CA ALA A 324 -5.07 73.83 -1.10
C ALA A 324 -6.28 73.65 -2.04
N GLY A 325 -7.49 73.81 -1.47
CA GLY A 325 -8.73 73.73 -2.23
C GLY A 325 -9.19 72.29 -2.47
N SER A 326 -9.48 71.95 -3.72
CA SER A 326 -10.10 70.66 -4.06
C SER A 326 -9.17 69.47 -3.82
N LYS A 327 -7.85 69.61 -4.03
CA LYS A 327 -6.89 68.50 -3.86
C LYS A 327 -6.91 67.91 -2.44
N MET A 328 -6.76 68.75 -1.42
CA MET A 328 -6.87 68.32 -0.02
C MET A 328 -8.28 67.80 0.32
N GLN A 329 -9.35 68.41 -0.22
CA GLN A 329 -10.71 67.90 0.00
C GLN A 329 -10.90 66.48 -0.53
N ASN A 330 -10.39 66.19 -1.73
CA ASN A 330 -10.49 64.87 -2.34
C ASN A 330 -9.59 63.85 -1.63
N THR A 331 -8.39 64.28 -1.22
CA THR A 331 -7.47 63.44 -0.44
C THR A 331 -8.12 62.98 0.86
N LYS A 332 -8.79 63.89 1.57
CA LYS A 332 -9.55 63.54 2.77
C LYS A 332 -10.69 62.56 2.49
N LEU A 333 -11.40 62.74 1.38
CA LEU A 333 -12.49 61.83 1.00
C LEU A 333 -11.95 60.43 0.68
N ALA A 334 -10.92 60.32 -0.15
CA ALA A 334 -10.32 59.03 -0.52
C ALA A 334 -9.71 58.30 0.68
N ALA A 335 -8.98 58.99 1.56
CA ALA A 335 -8.46 58.40 2.79
C ALA A 335 -9.58 57.90 3.71
N LYS A 336 -10.70 58.62 3.80
CA LYS A 336 -11.89 58.18 4.57
C LYS A 336 -12.60 57.00 3.92
N SER A 337 -12.68 56.94 2.60
CA SER A 337 -13.21 55.79 1.87
C SER A 337 -12.37 54.55 2.19
N PHE A 338 -11.04 54.67 2.13
CA PHE A 338 -10.11 53.60 2.51
C PHE A 338 -10.35 53.13 3.95
N VAL A 339 -10.40 54.06 4.91
CA VAL A 339 -10.69 53.74 6.32
C VAL A 339 -12.05 53.06 6.46
N GLY A 340 -13.04 53.44 5.65
CA GLY A 340 -14.36 52.81 5.62
C GLY A 340 -14.36 51.36 5.12
N LEU A 341 -13.30 50.91 4.44
CA LEU A 341 -13.11 49.53 4.01
C LEU A 341 -12.35 48.69 5.06
N MET A 342 -11.70 49.32 6.04
CA MET A 342 -10.95 48.63 7.10
C MET A 342 -11.89 47.99 8.14
N ASN A 343 -11.39 47.00 8.88
CA ASN A 343 -12.11 46.30 9.94
C ASN A 343 -11.68 46.81 11.32
N ASP A 344 -12.59 47.50 12.03
CA ASP A 344 -12.34 48.19 13.31
C ASP A 344 -12.01 47.25 14.50
N SER A 345 -12.24 45.94 14.34
CA SER A 345 -11.91 44.93 15.35
C SER A 345 -10.49 44.37 15.23
N ARG A 346 -9.81 44.62 14.11
CA ARG A 346 -8.52 44.00 13.76
C ARG A 346 -7.48 44.99 13.26
N ASP A 347 -7.90 46.01 12.52
CA ASP A 347 -7.01 46.96 11.88
C ASP A 347 -6.89 48.26 12.68
N SER A 348 -5.75 48.93 12.53
CA SER A 348 -5.56 50.27 13.10
C SER A 348 -5.11 51.24 12.02
N ALA A 349 -5.49 52.50 12.18
CA ALA A 349 -5.09 53.57 11.27
C ALA A 349 -4.50 54.75 12.02
N GLY A 350 -3.47 55.37 11.43
CA GLY A 350 -2.84 56.60 11.91
C GLY A 350 -2.68 57.62 10.77
N VAL A 351 -2.49 58.89 11.14
CA VAL A 351 -2.41 59.99 10.17
C VAL A 351 -1.22 60.89 10.49
N VAL A 352 -0.36 61.08 9.50
CA VAL A 352 0.77 62.01 9.50
C VAL A 352 0.55 63.03 8.39
N GLY A 353 0.48 64.30 8.73
CA GLY A 353 0.50 65.41 7.77
C GLY A 353 1.92 65.95 7.67
N TYR A 354 2.40 66.33 6.48
CA TYR A 354 3.73 66.94 6.34
C TYR A 354 3.76 68.16 5.43
N ASN A 355 4.47 69.20 5.86
CA ASN A 355 4.73 70.40 5.07
C ASN A 355 6.16 70.92 5.24
N TRP A 356 6.42 72.01 5.97
CA TRP A 356 7.76 72.38 6.44
C TRP A 356 8.33 71.36 7.43
N SER A 357 7.45 70.69 8.16
CA SER A 357 7.73 69.58 9.07
C SER A 357 6.54 68.63 9.09
N ALA A 358 6.75 67.40 9.54
CA ALA A 358 5.69 66.42 9.73
C ALA A 358 5.06 66.52 11.12
N THR A 359 3.75 66.28 11.19
CA THR A 359 2.92 66.38 12.38
C THR A 359 2.07 65.12 12.50
N TYR A 360 2.01 64.55 13.71
CA TYR A 360 1.07 63.48 14.02
C TYR A 360 -0.32 64.07 14.24
N HIS A 361 -1.30 63.59 13.50
CA HIS A 361 -2.70 63.97 13.70
C HIS A 361 -3.37 62.93 14.58
N SER A 362 -3.93 63.39 15.69
CA SER A 362 -4.77 62.60 16.58
C SER A 362 -5.98 63.44 17.00
N GLU A 363 -7.10 62.79 17.27
CA GLU A 363 -8.27 63.46 17.82
C GLU A 363 -7.94 64.09 19.20
N PRO A 364 -8.17 65.41 19.45
CA PRO A 364 -7.74 66.08 20.68
C PRO A 364 -8.24 65.50 22.00
N SER A 365 -9.29 64.68 21.97
CA SER A 365 -9.82 63.97 23.13
C SER A 365 -9.14 62.63 23.42
N GLN A 366 -8.26 62.13 22.55
CA GLN A 366 -7.50 60.89 22.72
C GLN A 366 -5.97 61.13 22.64
N SER A 367 -5.20 60.28 23.32
CA SER A 367 -3.72 60.38 23.40
C SER A 367 -2.99 59.30 22.60
N THR A 368 -3.64 58.69 21.60
CA THR A 368 -3.08 57.64 20.75
C THR A 368 -2.99 58.12 19.31
N TYR A 369 -1.89 57.82 18.63
CA TYR A 369 -1.64 58.27 17.26
C TYR A 369 -2.08 57.24 16.21
N MET A 370 -2.14 55.96 16.59
CA MET A 370 -2.86 54.91 15.88
C MET A 370 -4.11 54.46 16.66
N THR A 371 -5.19 54.14 15.96
CA THR A 371 -6.44 53.69 16.58
C THR A 371 -7.28 52.83 15.64
N SER A 372 -8.06 51.92 16.21
CA SER A 372 -9.11 51.18 15.51
C SER A 372 -10.48 51.89 15.57
N ASP A 373 -10.59 53.00 16.31
CA ASP A 373 -11.77 53.88 16.26
C ASP A 373 -11.69 54.79 15.03
N PHE A 374 -12.25 54.28 13.93
CA PHE A 374 -12.24 54.97 12.64
C PHE A 374 -13.02 56.28 12.62
N SER A 375 -13.88 56.54 13.60
CA SER A 375 -14.48 57.87 13.76
C SER A 375 -13.42 58.91 14.16
N ASN A 376 -12.47 58.52 15.02
CA ASN A 376 -11.35 59.37 15.42
C ASN A 376 -10.30 59.49 14.31
N THR A 377 -10.03 58.40 13.57
CA THR A 377 -9.17 58.48 12.39
C THR A 377 -9.76 59.45 11.37
N ASN A 378 -11.06 59.35 11.09
CA ASN A 378 -11.75 60.27 10.18
C ASN A 378 -11.71 61.72 10.67
N THR A 379 -11.74 61.96 11.99
CA THR A 379 -11.59 63.29 12.58
C THR A 379 -10.15 63.81 12.45
N SER A 380 -9.17 62.92 12.59
CA SER A 380 -7.74 63.23 12.38
C SER A 380 -7.47 63.62 10.91
N ILE A 381 -8.08 62.89 9.96
CA ILE A 381 -8.08 63.22 8.53
C ILE A 381 -8.75 64.58 8.28
N ASP A 382 -9.89 64.88 8.92
CA ASP A 382 -10.53 66.20 8.81
C ASP A 382 -9.65 67.34 9.33
N GLY A 383 -8.79 67.03 10.30
CA GLY A 383 -7.83 67.96 10.90
C GLY A 383 -6.74 68.44 9.95
N LEU A 384 -6.42 67.69 8.88
CA LEU A 384 -5.33 68.06 7.94
C LEU A 384 -5.54 69.48 7.39
N GLN A 385 -4.51 70.30 7.39
CA GLN A 385 -4.54 71.67 6.87
C GLN A 385 -3.52 71.83 5.75
N THR A 386 -3.65 72.89 4.95
CA THR A 386 -2.66 73.20 3.91
C THR A 386 -1.87 74.42 4.30
N ASP A 387 -0.56 74.27 4.45
CA ASP A 387 0.39 75.33 4.73
C ASP A 387 1.75 74.98 4.14
N GLY A 388 2.35 75.88 3.34
CA GLY A 388 3.81 75.87 3.17
C GLY A 388 4.44 74.72 2.37
N GLY A 389 5.71 74.42 2.69
CA GLY A 389 6.63 73.58 1.91
C GLY A 389 6.30 72.08 1.92
N THR A 390 7.24 71.26 1.46
CA THR A 390 7.08 69.82 1.23
C THR A 390 8.32 69.09 1.74
N ASN A 391 8.26 68.60 2.97
CA ASN A 391 9.33 67.90 3.66
C ASN A 391 9.02 66.41 3.73
N LEU A 392 9.30 65.73 2.63
CA LEU A 392 8.99 64.33 2.43
C LEU A 392 9.77 63.42 3.40
N GLU A 393 11.01 63.77 3.71
CA GLU A 393 11.88 63.03 4.63
C GLU A 393 11.29 62.94 6.03
N ASP A 394 10.87 64.07 6.61
CA ASP A 394 10.25 64.09 7.95
C ASP A 394 8.89 63.37 7.93
N GLY A 395 8.15 63.44 6.82
CA GLY A 395 6.91 62.68 6.61
C GLY A 395 7.12 61.17 6.72
N LEU A 396 8.06 60.63 5.94
CA LEU A 396 8.40 59.19 5.94
C LEU A 396 8.94 58.74 7.29
N ARG A 397 9.89 59.49 7.89
CA ARG A 397 10.46 59.14 9.20
C ARG A 397 9.39 59.09 10.31
N ARG A 398 8.40 59.98 10.25
CA ARG A 398 7.32 59.97 11.24
C ARG A 398 6.30 58.88 10.99
N GLY A 399 5.97 58.60 9.74
CA GLY A 399 5.14 57.45 9.37
C GLY A 399 5.78 56.14 9.86
N HIS A 400 7.07 55.97 9.59
CA HIS A 400 7.88 54.86 10.09
C HIS A 400 7.86 54.76 11.61
N ALA A 401 8.20 55.85 12.31
CA ALA A 401 8.23 55.87 13.78
C ALA A 401 6.85 55.60 14.42
N MET A 402 5.76 56.00 13.77
CA MET A 402 4.41 55.69 14.26
C MET A 402 4.14 54.19 14.20
N LEU A 403 4.48 53.53 13.08
CA LEU A 403 4.33 52.08 12.94
C LEU A 403 5.32 51.31 13.84
N ASP A 404 6.54 51.78 14.00
CA ASP A 404 7.53 51.11 14.86
C ASP A 404 7.14 51.15 16.35
N LEU A 405 6.55 52.26 16.81
CA LEU A 405 6.23 52.47 18.22
C LEU A 405 4.82 52.02 18.64
N GLU A 406 3.84 52.11 17.73
CA GLU A 406 2.42 51.91 18.07
C GLU A 406 1.73 50.78 17.31
N ALA A 407 2.34 50.22 16.24
CA ALA A 407 1.74 49.10 15.51
C ALA A 407 1.91 47.77 16.25
N ASN A 408 1.01 46.84 15.97
CA ASN A 408 1.16 45.46 16.38
C ASN A 408 2.18 44.77 15.44
N PRO A 409 3.28 44.20 15.95
CA PRO A 409 4.30 43.56 15.10
C PRO A 409 3.80 42.30 14.38
N SER A 410 2.61 41.78 14.73
CA SER A 410 1.95 40.68 14.00
C SER A 410 0.99 41.14 12.91
N ASN A 411 0.82 42.45 12.72
CA ASN A 411 0.02 43.05 11.66
C ASN A 411 0.92 43.35 10.44
N GLU A 412 0.34 43.28 9.25
CA GLU A 412 0.97 43.83 8.05
C GLU A 412 1.00 45.36 8.19
N ARG A 413 2.20 45.95 8.11
CA ARG A 413 2.41 47.38 8.37
C ARG A 413 2.59 48.10 7.06
N VAL A 414 1.76 49.12 6.84
CA VAL A 414 1.65 49.79 5.54
C VAL A 414 1.67 51.30 5.72
N ILE A 415 2.45 51.98 4.87
CA ILE A 415 2.40 53.42 4.71
C ILE A 415 1.72 53.73 3.37
N VAL A 416 0.70 54.58 3.40
CA VAL A 416 0.13 55.19 2.19
C VAL A 416 0.62 56.63 2.12
N LEU A 417 1.66 56.85 1.32
CA LEU A 417 2.28 58.15 1.11
C LEU A 417 1.60 58.89 -0.04
N LEU A 418 1.16 60.12 0.19
CA LEU A 418 0.64 61.01 -0.85
C LEU A 418 1.50 62.26 -0.98
N SER A 419 1.80 62.66 -2.22
CA SER A 419 2.51 63.90 -2.54
C SER A 419 1.95 64.57 -3.81
N ASP A 420 1.84 65.90 -3.81
CA ASP A 420 1.47 66.70 -5.00
C ASP A 420 2.58 67.65 -5.48
N GLY A 421 3.72 67.64 -4.78
CA GLY A 421 4.83 68.56 -4.94
C GLY A 421 6.20 67.87 -4.90
N GLN A 422 7.22 68.54 -5.43
CA GLN A 422 8.62 68.12 -5.22
C GLN A 422 9.03 68.44 -3.77
N PRO A 423 9.91 67.63 -3.15
CA PRO A 423 10.53 68.00 -1.89
C PRO A 423 11.17 69.39 -1.98
N THR A 424 10.87 70.27 -1.03
CA THR A 424 11.38 71.65 -0.97
C THR A 424 12.19 71.92 0.29
N VAL A 425 12.30 70.92 1.16
CA VAL A 425 13.03 70.96 2.42
C VAL A 425 13.85 69.68 2.52
N ASP A 426 15.16 69.82 2.48
CA ASP A 426 16.11 68.73 2.76
C ASP A 426 16.58 68.94 4.21
N GLN A 427 16.20 68.03 5.12
CA GLN A 427 16.55 68.17 6.54
C GLN A 427 17.85 67.44 6.87
N ASP A 428 18.12 66.34 6.19
CA ASP A 428 19.30 65.52 6.43
C ASP A 428 20.22 65.49 5.19
N PRO A 429 21.40 66.13 5.23
CA PRO A 429 22.34 66.07 4.11
C PRO A 429 22.96 64.67 3.90
N ASP A 430 22.77 63.74 4.84
CA ASP A 430 23.39 62.41 4.85
C ASP A 430 22.41 61.27 4.55
N ALA A 431 21.09 61.53 4.39
CA ALA A 431 20.08 60.52 4.06
C ALA A 431 18.99 61.06 3.13
N THR A 432 18.72 60.37 2.03
CA THR A 432 17.66 60.71 1.07
C THR A 432 16.32 60.05 1.42
N PRO A 433 15.19 60.48 0.84
CA PRO A 433 13.91 59.78 1.00
C PRO A 433 13.93 58.31 0.60
N VAL A 434 14.79 57.92 -0.35
CA VAL A 434 14.96 56.51 -0.76
C VAL A 434 15.76 55.73 0.28
N ASP A 435 16.79 56.33 0.88
CA ASP A 435 17.53 55.69 2.00
C ASP A 435 16.61 55.47 3.21
N ILE A 436 15.68 56.39 3.46
CA ILE A 436 14.65 56.23 4.50
C ILE A 436 13.65 55.12 4.12
N ALA A 437 13.31 55.00 2.84
CA ALA A 437 12.44 53.92 2.37
C ALA A 437 13.12 52.54 2.50
N ASP A 438 14.43 52.45 2.26
CA ASP A 438 15.22 51.23 2.51
C ASP A 438 15.16 50.84 4.00
N GLU A 439 15.36 51.80 4.91
CA GLU A 439 15.20 51.58 6.37
C GLU A 439 13.78 51.07 6.73
N ILE A 440 12.74 51.62 6.10
CA ILE A 440 11.34 51.20 6.29
C ILE A 440 11.10 49.78 5.76
N GLY A 441 11.65 49.47 4.59
CA GLY A 441 11.55 48.15 3.96
C GLY A 441 12.26 47.05 4.75
N ASP A 442 13.44 47.36 5.31
CA ASP A 442 14.20 46.47 6.19
C ASP A 442 13.40 46.09 7.46
N ASP A 443 12.57 47.00 7.95
CA ASP A 443 11.66 46.75 9.06
C ASP A 443 10.38 46.02 8.65
N GLY A 444 10.23 45.61 7.38
CA GLY A 444 9.08 44.87 6.86
C GLY A 444 7.82 45.71 6.75
N ILE A 445 7.96 47.00 6.44
CA ILE A 445 6.86 47.93 6.20
C ILE A 445 6.80 48.26 4.71
N THR A 446 5.62 48.12 4.11
CA THR A 446 5.40 48.41 2.69
C THR A 446 4.92 49.85 2.49
N VAL A 447 5.52 50.60 1.55
CA VAL A 447 5.13 51.98 1.22
C VAL A 447 4.45 52.03 -0.14
N TYR A 448 3.15 52.34 -0.16
CA TYR A 448 2.42 52.67 -1.39
C TYR A 448 2.48 54.19 -1.61
N THR A 449 2.89 54.61 -2.80
CA THR A 449 3.06 56.03 -3.10
C THR A 449 2.01 56.52 -4.10
N VAL A 450 1.43 57.70 -3.82
CA VAL A 450 0.40 58.32 -4.64
C VAL A 450 0.85 59.72 -5.04
N GLY A 451 1.08 59.91 -6.34
CA GLY A 451 1.28 61.24 -6.93
C GLY A 451 -0.06 61.89 -7.24
N ALA A 452 -0.32 63.07 -6.69
CA ALA A 452 -1.58 63.80 -6.90
C ALA A 452 -1.41 65.00 -7.85
N GLY A 453 -2.28 65.13 -8.85
CA GLY A 453 -2.25 66.20 -9.86
C GLY A 453 -1.24 65.95 -10.97
N SER A 454 -0.88 66.99 -11.75
CA SER A 454 0.04 66.80 -12.90
C SER A 454 1.44 66.35 -12.45
N GLU A 455 1.99 65.32 -13.10
CA GLU A 455 3.36 64.80 -12.89
C GLU A 455 4.48 65.85 -13.04
N SER A 456 4.19 67.00 -13.64
CA SER A 456 5.12 68.13 -13.70
C SER A 456 5.30 68.87 -12.36
N ASN A 457 4.43 68.63 -11.38
CA ASN A 457 4.44 69.31 -10.08
C ASN A 457 5.20 68.54 -9.00
N PHE A 458 5.36 67.22 -9.15
CA PHE A 458 6.09 66.35 -8.22
C PHE A 458 7.20 65.59 -8.95
N ASP A 459 7.89 64.68 -8.25
CA ASP A 459 8.88 63.78 -8.85
C ASP A 459 8.32 62.35 -8.88
N PRO A 460 7.72 61.91 -10.02
CA PRO A 460 7.20 60.56 -10.14
C PRO A 460 8.28 59.48 -10.03
N GLN A 461 9.53 59.79 -10.39
CA GLN A 461 10.61 58.82 -10.32
C GLN A 461 10.98 58.57 -8.85
N LEU A 462 11.11 59.63 -8.05
CA LEU A 462 11.34 59.52 -6.62
C LEU A 462 10.26 58.69 -5.91
N LEU A 463 8.97 58.94 -6.21
CA LEU A 463 7.87 58.18 -5.61
C LEU A 463 7.87 56.70 -6.04
N LYS A 464 8.26 56.40 -7.27
CA LYS A 464 8.47 55.02 -7.74
C LYS A 464 9.63 54.36 -7.04
N ASP A 465 10.73 55.06 -6.87
CA ASP A 465 11.92 54.54 -6.21
C ASP A 465 11.61 54.20 -4.75
N ILE A 466 10.90 55.07 -4.02
CA ILE A 466 10.41 54.82 -2.65
C ILE A 466 9.50 53.58 -2.58
N ALA A 467 8.52 53.48 -3.47
CA ALA A 467 7.60 52.34 -3.50
C ALA A 467 8.34 51.03 -3.80
N ASN A 468 9.22 51.03 -4.80
CA ASN A 468 9.97 49.86 -5.22
C ASN A 468 10.92 49.35 -4.12
N GLU A 469 11.55 50.25 -3.37
CA GLU A 469 12.48 49.89 -2.30
C GLU A 469 11.79 49.06 -1.20
N THR A 470 10.50 49.33 -0.95
CA THR A 470 9.71 48.65 0.09
C THR A 470 8.80 47.54 -0.43
N GLY A 471 8.84 47.25 -1.74
CA GLY A 471 7.95 46.28 -2.39
C GLY A 471 6.51 46.76 -2.60
N GLY A 472 6.23 48.05 -2.40
CA GLY A 472 4.95 48.70 -2.68
C GLY A 472 4.80 49.12 -4.16
N THR A 473 3.69 49.79 -4.47
CA THR A 473 3.40 50.29 -5.83
C THR A 473 3.20 51.79 -5.86
N TYR A 474 3.61 52.41 -6.97
CA TYR A 474 3.32 53.81 -7.29
C TYR A 474 2.05 53.93 -8.12
N SER A 475 1.17 54.84 -7.70
CA SER A 475 -0.05 55.22 -8.39
C SER A 475 -0.09 56.72 -8.66
N HIS A 476 -0.75 57.10 -9.76
CA HIS A 476 -0.92 58.50 -10.17
C HIS A 476 -2.41 58.82 -10.26
N ALA A 477 -2.83 59.92 -9.64
CA ALA A 477 -4.19 60.44 -9.71
C ALA A 477 -4.17 61.86 -10.26
N GLU A 478 -4.68 62.06 -11.48
CA GLU A 478 -4.71 63.39 -12.12
C GLU A 478 -5.90 64.23 -11.61
N ASP A 479 -7.04 63.58 -11.37
CA ASP A 479 -8.31 64.21 -10.99
C ASP A 479 -8.93 63.61 -9.70
N PRO A 480 -9.96 64.27 -9.12
CA PRO A 480 -10.61 63.87 -7.85
C PRO A 480 -11.14 62.44 -7.80
N GLU A 481 -11.75 61.96 -8.91
CA GLU A 481 -12.37 60.65 -8.99
C GLU A 481 -11.30 59.55 -9.06
N ASP A 482 -10.19 59.81 -9.75
CA ASP A 482 -9.04 58.89 -9.84
C ASP A 482 -8.41 58.62 -8.47
N LEU A 483 -8.48 59.59 -7.55
CA LEU A 483 -7.85 59.45 -6.24
C LEU A 483 -8.60 58.46 -5.32
N ASP A 484 -9.94 58.44 -5.38
CA ASP A 484 -10.74 57.44 -4.64
C ASP A 484 -10.53 56.04 -5.22
N ASP A 485 -10.51 55.92 -6.55
CA ASP A 485 -10.23 54.66 -7.25
C ASP A 485 -8.83 54.12 -6.91
N VAL A 486 -7.81 54.97 -6.89
CA VAL A 486 -6.43 54.60 -6.51
C VAL A 486 -6.37 54.10 -5.07
N PHE A 487 -7.01 54.78 -4.11
CA PHE A 487 -7.02 54.33 -2.71
C PHE A 487 -7.76 52.99 -2.56
N ASN A 488 -8.88 52.81 -3.26
CA ASN A 488 -9.61 51.54 -3.28
C ASN A 488 -8.80 50.40 -3.92
N GLU A 489 -8.02 50.68 -4.96
CA GLU A 489 -7.11 49.71 -5.60
C GLU A 489 -5.96 49.34 -4.68
N ILE A 490 -5.37 50.31 -3.97
CA ILE A 490 -4.35 50.04 -2.95
C ILE A 490 -4.94 49.17 -1.83
N PHE A 491 -6.14 49.47 -1.33
CA PHE A 491 -6.80 48.64 -0.32
C PHE A 491 -7.03 47.21 -0.82
N LYS A 492 -7.49 47.03 -2.07
CA LYS A 492 -7.66 45.69 -2.66
C LYS A 492 -6.34 44.95 -2.79
N THR A 493 -5.29 45.63 -3.22
CA THR A 493 -3.95 45.04 -3.33
C THR A 493 -3.43 44.56 -1.99
N ILE A 494 -3.66 45.33 -0.92
CA ILE A 494 -3.34 44.95 0.46
C ILE A 494 -4.25 43.80 0.94
N ALA A 495 -5.49 43.73 0.45
CA ALA A 495 -6.48 42.76 0.90
C ALA A 495 -6.49 41.42 0.14
N GLU A 496 -5.88 41.34 -1.03
CA GLU A 496 -5.83 40.14 -1.85
C GLU A 496 -4.77 39.16 -1.32
N SER A 497 -5.23 38.10 -0.65
CA SER A 497 -4.38 36.95 -0.34
C SER A 497 -4.80 35.71 -1.15
N ASN A 498 -3.80 34.97 -1.63
CA ASN A 498 -4.00 33.74 -2.37
C ASN A 498 -4.37 32.59 -1.42
N GLN A 499 -5.54 31.97 -1.60
CA GLN A 499 -6.06 30.95 -0.69
C GLN A 499 -6.63 29.73 -1.41
N ILE A 500 -6.63 28.60 -0.71
CA ILE A 500 -7.23 27.35 -1.15
C ILE A 500 -8.38 27.01 -0.20
N VAL A 501 -9.61 26.95 -0.72
CA VAL A 501 -10.80 26.59 0.05
C VAL A 501 -11.16 25.15 -0.25
N ARG A 502 -11.31 24.32 0.79
CA ARG A 502 -11.87 22.97 0.64
C ARG A 502 -13.39 23.03 0.64
N LYS A 503 -14.04 22.60 -0.44
CA LYS A 503 -15.51 22.51 -0.50
C LYS A 503 -15.98 21.51 0.55
N PRO A 504 -16.79 21.86 1.55
CA PRO A 504 -17.17 20.92 2.61
C PRO A 504 -17.84 19.67 2.05
N VAL A 505 -17.25 18.51 2.28
CA VAL A 505 -17.75 17.21 1.85
C VAL A 505 -17.64 16.17 2.95
N SER A 506 -18.56 15.21 2.90
CA SER A 506 -18.48 13.99 3.66
C SER A 506 -18.75 12.80 2.75
N VAL A 507 -18.58 11.61 3.30
CA VAL A 507 -18.92 10.35 2.64
C VAL A 507 -19.93 9.62 3.51
N ALA A 508 -20.92 8.98 2.91
CA ALA A 508 -21.95 8.20 3.58
C ALA A 508 -21.86 6.75 3.09
N TYR A 509 -21.76 5.82 4.03
CA TYR A 509 -21.64 4.41 3.73
C TYR A 509 -22.97 3.69 4.00
N ASN A 510 -23.51 3.02 2.99
CA ASN A 510 -24.78 2.32 3.09
C ASN A 510 -24.59 0.81 3.07
N VAL A 511 -25.21 0.12 4.01
CA VAL A 511 -25.17 -1.33 4.17
C VAL A 511 -26.53 -1.82 4.62
N GLY A 512 -27.10 -2.82 3.93
CA GLY A 512 -28.33 -3.49 4.38
C GLY A 512 -29.54 -2.56 4.58
N GLY A 513 -29.54 -1.39 3.90
CA GLY A 513 -30.56 -0.35 4.06
C GLY A 513 -30.32 0.67 5.19
N GLY A 514 -29.24 0.54 5.95
CA GLY A 514 -28.78 1.56 6.91
C GLY A 514 -27.70 2.47 6.32
N THR A 515 -27.65 3.73 6.78
CA THR A 515 -26.64 4.72 6.40
C THR A 515 -25.73 5.04 7.59
N TYR A 516 -24.42 5.03 7.36
CA TYR A 516 -23.38 5.23 8.35
C TYR A 516 -22.43 6.33 7.91
N TYR A 517 -21.95 7.12 8.86
CA TYR A 517 -21.03 8.24 8.64
C TYR A 517 -19.63 7.90 9.16
N PRO A 518 -18.59 8.52 8.58
CA PRO A 518 -17.20 8.17 8.82
C PRO A 518 -16.82 8.47 10.26
N ARG A 519 -16.03 7.58 10.85
CA ARG A 519 -15.39 7.85 12.13
C ARG A 519 -14.06 8.54 11.86
N ILE A 520 -13.96 9.80 12.27
CA ILE A 520 -12.69 10.54 12.30
C ILE A 520 -11.94 10.09 13.56
N VAL A 521 -10.69 9.67 13.39
CA VAL A 521 -9.88 9.15 14.50
C VAL A 521 -9.16 10.32 15.20
N GLY A 522 -9.48 10.58 16.46
CA GLY A 522 -8.81 11.61 17.27
C GLY A 522 -9.79 12.64 17.86
N GLU A 523 -9.27 13.82 18.23
CA GLU A 523 -10.10 14.97 18.61
C GLU A 523 -10.78 15.51 17.35
N SER A 524 -12.10 15.69 17.41
CA SER A 524 -12.92 16.12 16.28
C SER A 524 -13.89 17.24 16.65
N SER A 525 -13.81 17.80 17.85
CA SER A 525 -14.69 18.89 18.30
C SER A 525 -14.57 20.15 17.45
N HIS A 526 -13.42 20.34 16.80
CA HIS A 526 -13.15 21.45 15.89
C HIS A 526 -13.49 21.13 14.44
N VAL A 527 -13.97 19.94 14.10
CA VAL A 527 -14.34 19.62 12.72
C VAL A 527 -15.75 20.13 12.46
N ALA A 528 -15.92 20.91 11.38
CA ALA A 528 -17.24 21.42 11.04
C ALA A 528 -18.26 20.29 10.84
N SER A 529 -19.48 20.49 11.34
CA SER A 529 -20.52 19.47 11.31
C SER A 529 -21.91 20.04 11.13
N THR A 530 -22.83 19.23 10.62
CA THR A 530 -24.24 19.58 10.45
C THR A 530 -25.12 18.43 10.92
N THR A 531 -26.31 18.72 11.47
CA THR A 531 -27.23 17.68 11.95
C THR A 531 -28.49 17.66 11.12
N THR A 532 -28.61 16.65 10.27
CA THR A 532 -29.79 16.42 9.43
C THR A 532 -30.51 15.16 9.89
N ASN A 533 -31.83 15.21 10.07
CA ASN A 533 -32.66 14.06 10.50
C ASN A 533 -32.12 13.33 11.75
N ASN A 534 -31.67 14.10 12.77
CA ASN A 534 -31.10 13.58 14.01
C ASN A 534 -29.79 12.76 13.81
N THR A 535 -29.11 12.98 12.68
CA THR A 535 -27.82 12.38 12.37
C THR A 535 -26.79 13.49 12.12
N THR A 536 -25.70 13.47 12.88
CA THR A 536 -24.62 14.44 12.73
C THR A 536 -23.62 13.94 11.70
N VAL A 537 -23.34 14.78 10.71
CA VAL A 537 -22.41 14.53 9.61
C VAL A 537 -21.19 15.43 9.82
N LEU A 538 -20.00 14.84 9.80
CA LEU A 538 -18.73 15.55 9.94
C LEU A 538 -18.13 15.86 8.58
N ASN A 539 -17.50 17.03 8.46
CA ASN A 539 -16.75 17.45 7.29
C ASN A 539 -15.41 16.72 7.21
N VAL A 540 -15.33 15.57 6.52
CA VAL A 540 -14.10 14.75 6.50
C VAL A 540 -12.97 15.36 5.69
N ASN A 541 -13.26 16.34 4.84
CA ASN A 541 -12.22 17.10 4.16
C ASN A 541 -11.89 18.43 4.85
N ASP A 542 -12.34 18.67 6.09
CA ASP A 542 -11.83 19.79 6.89
C ASP A 542 -10.29 19.66 7.00
N PRO A 543 -9.49 20.69 6.62
CA PRO A 543 -8.04 20.64 6.72
C PRO A 543 -7.51 20.39 8.14
N ALA A 544 -8.30 20.73 9.16
CA ALA A 544 -7.94 20.48 10.56
C ALA A 544 -8.41 19.09 11.03
N ALA A 545 -9.23 18.38 10.25
CA ALA A 545 -9.57 17.00 10.58
C ALA A 545 -8.29 16.14 10.56
N PRO A 546 -8.16 15.18 11.49
CA PRO A 546 -7.25 14.07 11.31
C PRO A 546 -7.41 13.49 9.90
N GLY A 547 -6.35 13.46 9.10
CA GLY A 547 -6.38 13.11 7.67
C GLY A 547 -6.82 11.67 7.34
N GLN A 548 -7.25 10.92 8.35
CA GLN A 548 -7.77 9.57 8.21
C GLN A 548 -9.17 9.49 8.81
N PHE A 549 -10.07 8.91 8.04
CA PHE A 549 -11.38 8.47 8.48
C PHE A 549 -11.55 6.99 8.19
N SER A 550 -12.40 6.30 8.95
CA SER A 550 -12.70 4.91 8.64
C SER A 550 -14.16 4.55 8.85
N TYR A 551 -14.58 3.52 8.13
CA TYR A 551 -15.81 2.80 8.37
C TYR A 551 -15.48 1.37 8.73
N SER A 552 -16.24 0.83 9.67
CA SER A 552 -16.21 -0.58 10.00
C SER A 552 -17.66 -1.01 10.21
N GLN A 553 -18.14 -1.92 9.37
CA GLN A 553 -19.49 -2.45 9.50
C GLN A 553 -19.52 -3.92 9.10
N ASP A 554 -20.23 -4.70 9.90
CA ASP A 554 -20.49 -6.10 9.64
C ASP A 554 -21.56 -6.26 8.55
N VAL A 555 -21.32 -7.15 7.59
CA VAL A 555 -22.19 -7.46 6.44
C VAL A 555 -22.44 -8.96 6.31
N GLN A 556 -23.60 -9.36 5.78
CA GLN A 556 -23.93 -10.75 5.45
C GLN A 556 -23.83 -11.03 3.94
N ASP A 557 -23.75 -12.32 3.59
CA ASP A 557 -23.84 -12.74 2.18
C ASP A 557 -25.10 -12.19 1.50
N GLY A 558 -24.91 -11.58 0.33
CA GLY A 558 -25.94 -10.96 -0.49
C GLY A 558 -26.32 -9.53 -0.11
N GLU A 559 -25.74 -8.96 0.96
CA GLU A 559 -25.88 -7.54 1.26
C GLU A 559 -25.10 -6.68 0.27
N VAL A 560 -25.65 -5.50 -0.01
CA VAL A 560 -25.05 -4.51 -0.91
C VAL A 560 -24.50 -3.38 -0.06
N THR A 561 -23.27 -3.01 -0.39
CA THR A 561 -22.54 -1.91 0.21
C THR A 561 -22.37 -0.78 -0.81
N THR A 562 -22.54 0.46 -0.39
CA THR A 562 -22.43 1.61 -1.28
C THR A 562 -21.84 2.81 -0.56
N LEU A 563 -20.75 3.37 -1.07
CA LEU A 563 -20.24 4.66 -0.63
C LEU A 563 -20.88 5.76 -1.45
N LYS A 564 -21.34 6.81 -0.79
CA LYS A 564 -21.96 7.97 -1.43
C LYS A 564 -21.33 9.26 -0.91
N PRO A 565 -20.72 10.08 -1.77
CA PRO A 565 -20.27 11.39 -1.36
C PRO A 565 -21.47 12.33 -1.12
N VAL A 566 -21.35 13.18 -0.11
CA VAL A 566 -22.30 14.27 0.15
C VAL A 566 -21.55 15.59 0.16
N THR A 567 -22.16 16.63 -0.40
CA THR A 567 -21.67 18.01 -0.31
C THR A 567 -22.50 18.80 0.67
N MET A 568 -21.87 19.78 1.30
CA MET A 568 -22.49 20.70 2.24
C MET A 568 -22.11 22.13 1.88
N GLU A 569 -22.93 23.09 2.30
CA GLU A 569 -22.61 24.50 2.17
C GLU A 569 -21.99 25.01 3.47
N CYS A 570 -20.96 25.84 3.35
CA CYS A 570 -20.40 26.57 4.48
C CYS A 570 -21.32 27.74 4.83
N GLU A 571 -21.53 28.01 6.12
CA GLU A 571 -22.26 29.21 6.55
C GLU A 571 -21.53 30.47 6.03
N PRO A 572 -22.25 31.52 5.63
CA PRO A 572 -21.63 32.81 5.29
C PRO A 572 -20.73 33.28 6.44
N GLU A 573 -19.52 33.74 6.13
CA GLU A 573 -18.50 34.20 7.10
C GLU A 573 -17.88 33.11 7.99
N ALA A 574 -18.30 31.84 7.90
CA ALA A 574 -17.78 30.75 8.72
C ALA A 574 -16.51 30.08 8.12
N LEU A 575 -15.73 30.83 7.36
CA LEU A 575 -14.43 30.38 6.88
C LEU A 575 -13.35 30.90 7.86
N GLU A 576 -12.28 30.13 8.11
CA GLU A 576 -11.15 30.52 8.95
C GLU A 576 -9.81 30.08 8.34
N LEU A 577 -8.75 30.86 8.56
CA LEU A 577 -7.40 30.49 8.14
C LEU A 577 -6.88 29.31 8.94
N THR A 578 -6.24 28.36 8.26
CA THR A 578 -5.50 27.27 8.91
C THR A 578 -4.02 27.60 9.02
N ASN A 579 -3.27 26.76 9.75
CA ASN A 579 -1.80 26.81 9.77
C ASN A 579 -1.16 26.07 8.58
N VAL A 580 -1.96 25.49 7.67
CA VAL A 580 -1.46 24.74 6.51
C VAL A 580 -1.20 25.71 5.37
N VAL A 581 0.03 25.69 4.87
CA VAL A 581 0.52 26.59 3.81
C VAL A 581 1.15 25.74 2.70
N HIS A 582 0.73 25.99 1.47
CA HIS A 582 1.27 25.37 0.27
C HIS A 582 2.10 26.41 -0.49
N SER A 583 3.33 26.08 -0.88
CA SER A 583 4.19 26.98 -1.65
C SER A 583 4.79 26.27 -2.87
N ASN A 584 4.88 26.98 -3.99
CA ASN A 584 5.68 26.57 -5.15
C ASN A 584 6.67 27.70 -5.51
N ASP A 585 7.46 27.52 -6.57
CA ASP A 585 8.50 28.48 -7.00
C ASP A 585 7.99 29.92 -7.27
N THR A 586 6.68 30.13 -7.37
CA THR A 586 6.08 31.41 -7.80
C THR A 586 5.08 31.99 -6.81
N ARG A 587 4.49 31.19 -5.91
CA ARG A 587 3.35 31.60 -5.08
C ARG A 587 3.24 30.77 -3.81
N THR A 588 2.71 31.41 -2.77
CA THR A 588 2.31 30.79 -1.50
C THR A 588 0.82 30.96 -1.30
N TYR A 589 0.13 29.86 -0.94
CA TYR A 589 -1.30 29.81 -0.69
C TYR A 589 -1.54 29.27 0.71
N ARG A 590 -2.44 29.92 1.45
CA ARG A 590 -2.90 29.39 2.75
C ARG A 590 -4.19 28.61 2.56
N GLU A 591 -4.28 27.46 3.22
CA GLU A 591 -5.50 26.67 3.20
C GLU A 591 -6.50 27.21 4.22
N VAL A 592 -7.78 27.28 3.82
CA VAL A 592 -8.86 27.70 4.71
C VAL A 592 -9.81 26.56 5.02
N ARG A 593 -10.37 26.62 6.22
CA ARG A 593 -11.35 25.67 6.74
C ARG A 593 -12.71 26.34 6.87
N CYS A 594 -13.77 25.55 6.76
CA CYS A 594 -15.08 25.94 7.22
C CYS A 594 -15.20 25.61 8.72
N THR A 595 -15.75 26.49 9.55
CA THR A 595 -16.02 26.25 10.98
C THR A 595 -17.45 25.77 11.20
N ASP A 596 -18.40 26.32 10.45
CA ASP A 596 -19.83 26.03 10.60
C ASP A 596 -20.50 25.75 9.25
N LEU A 597 -21.31 24.70 9.21
CA LEU A 597 -22.02 24.26 8.01
C LEU A 597 -23.49 24.64 8.07
N VAL A 598 -24.08 24.92 6.92
CA VAL A 598 -25.50 25.22 6.81
C VAL A 598 -26.31 24.00 7.23
N ASN A 599 -27.13 24.15 8.28
CA ASN A 599 -27.80 23.04 8.97
C ASN A 599 -28.75 22.20 8.08
N SER A 600 -29.14 22.70 6.91
CA SER A 600 -30.05 22.05 5.96
C SER A 600 -29.42 21.67 4.62
N SER A 601 -28.10 21.80 4.46
CA SER A 601 -27.43 21.79 3.14
C SER A 601 -26.82 20.45 2.71
N VAL A 602 -27.17 19.32 3.35
CA VAL A 602 -26.60 18.02 2.96
C VAL A 602 -27.21 17.56 1.64
N ASP A 603 -26.49 17.79 0.54
CA ASP A 603 -26.88 17.33 -0.79
C ASP A 603 -26.14 16.05 -1.15
N THR A 604 -26.88 15.05 -1.60
CA THR A 604 -26.31 13.74 -1.94
C THR A 604 -25.89 13.77 -3.40
N ILE A 605 -24.62 13.47 -3.67
CA ILE A 605 -24.13 13.31 -5.04
C ILE A 605 -24.44 11.86 -5.44
N ASP A 606 -25.65 11.65 -5.93
CA ASP A 606 -26.26 10.32 -6.09
C ASP A 606 -26.09 9.70 -7.48
N GLU A 607 -25.02 10.06 -8.19
CA GLU A 607 -24.82 9.68 -9.60
C GLU A 607 -23.81 8.53 -9.77
N PRO A 608 -24.22 7.38 -10.35
CA PRO A 608 -23.33 6.24 -10.63
C PRO A 608 -22.14 6.58 -11.52
N SER A 609 -22.21 7.66 -12.31
CA SER A 609 -21.08 8.08 -13.16
C SER A 609 -19.85 8.52 -12.37
N ASN A 610 -20.02 8.85 -11.10
CA ASN A 610 -18.99 9.47 -10.27
C ASN A 610 -18.25 8.46 -9.40
N ILE A 611 -18.55 7.17 -9.51
CA ILE A 611 -17.90 6.10 -8.74
C ILE A 611 -17.21 5.14 -9.71
N THR A 612 -15.90 5.00 -9.56
CA THR A 612 -15.10 4.04 -10.30
C THR A 612 -14.48 3.04 -9.34
N LEU A 613 -14.53 1.76 -9.71
CA LEU A 613 -14.04 0.65 -8.92
C LEU A 613 -12.85 0.02 -9.64
N TYR A 614 -11.76 -0.21 -8.91
CA TYR A 614 -10.54 -0.81 -9.44
C TYR A 614 -10.18 -2.04 -8.59
N ARG A 615 -9.92 -3.16 -9.28
CA ARG A 615 -9.52 -4.43 -8.66
C ARG A 615 -8.02 -4.64 -8.84
N ASP A 616 -7.50 -5.68 -8.21
CA ASP A 616 -6.14 -6.14 -8.45
C ASP A 616 -5.83 -6.31 -9.95
N GLY A 617 -4.60 -5.96 -10.35
CA GLY A 617 -4.12 -6.00 -11.73
C GLY A 617 -4.69 -4.94 -12.67
N TYR A 618 -5.63 -4.08 -12.22
CA TYR A 618 -6.18 -3.02 -13.07
C TYR A 618 -5.12 -1.95 -13.36
N ASN A 619 -4.98 -1.57 -14.63
CA ASN A 619 -4.14 -0.43 -15.00
C ASN A 619 -4.82 0.89 -14.63
N VAL A 620 -4.15 1.67 -13.78
CA VAL A 620 -4.63 2.98 -13.31
C VAL A 620 -3.86 4.15 -13.92
N SER A 621 -3.04 3.95 -14.97
CA SER A 621 -2.29 5.05 -15.62
C SER A 621 -3.21 6.20 -16.02
N SER A 622 -4.44 5.91 -16.48
CA SER A 622 -5.43 6.95 -16.84
C SER A 622 -5.94 7.79 -15.66
N LEU A 623 -5.78 7.31 -14.43
CA LEU A 623 -6.08 8.03 -13.19
C LEU A 623 -4.84 8.83 -12.71
N LEU A 624 -3.65 8.23 -12.84
CA LEU A 624 -2.36 8.82 -12.43
C LEU A 624 -1.89 9.94 -13.36
N ASP A 625 -2.12 9.81 -14.67
CA ASP A 625 -1.66 10.76 -15.69
C ASP A 625 -2.53 12.04 -15.76
N ARG A 626 -3.63 12.08 -15.00
CA ARG A 626 -4.47 13.28 -14.89
C ARG A 626 -3.72 14.31 -14.06
N LYS A 627 -3.44 15.47 -14.67
CA LYS A 627 -2.76 16.59 -14.00
C LYS A 627 -3.59 17.09 -12.81
N SER A 628 -3.18 16.75 -11.59
CA SER A 628 -3.66 17.39 -10.38
C SER A 628 -3.10 18.80 -10.24
N ALA A 629 -3.73 19.63 -9.41
CA ALA A 629 -3.13 20.91 -9.04
C ALA A 629 -1.89 20.66 -8.17
N TRP A 630 -0.90 21.55 -8.25
CA TRP A 630 0.39 21.41 -7.55
C TRP A 630 0.28 21.36 -6.01
N TRP A 631 -0.86 21.75 -5.45
CA TRP A 631 -1.17 21.71 -4.03
C TRP A 631 -1.97 20.46 -3.61
N GLN A 632 -2.40 19.62 -4.56
CA GLN A 632 -3.02 18.32 -4.29
C GLN A 632 -1.94 17.24 -4.19
N ASP A 633 -2.16 16.23 -3.35
CA ASP A 633 -1.23 15.11 -3.21
C ASP A 633 -0.98 14.40 -4.56
N ASP A 634 0.22 13.86 -4.70
CA ASP A 634 0.58 13.02 -5.83
C ASP A 634 -0.06 11.64 -5.66
N LEU A 635 -0.95 11.24 -6.58
CA LEU A 635 -1.58 9.94 -6.46
C LEU A 635 -0.59 8.78 -6.50
N ARG A 636 0.47 8.90 -7.28
CA ARG A 636 1.44 7.83 -7.48
C ARG A 636 2.35 7.71 -6.27
N ASN A 637 2.82 8.83 -5.74
CA ASN A 637 3.84 8.86 -4.69
C ASN A 637 3.25 8.98 -3.27
N ASP A 638 2.04 9.52 -3.12
CA ASP A 638 1.43 9.75 -1.81
C ASP A 638 0.20 8.86 -1.56
N THR A 639 -0.66 8.63 -2.57
CA THR A 639 -1.93 7.89 -2.38
C THR A 639 -1.81 6.40 -2.64
N PHE A 640 -1.14 6.00 -3.72
CA PHE A 640 -0.98 4.61 -4.11
C PHE A 640 0.42 4.07 -3.79
N ASP A 641 1.14 4.73 -2.90
CA ASP A 641 2.45 4.26 -2.46
C ASP A 641 2.33 2.84 -1.88
N GLY A 642 3.18 1.93 -2.35
CA GLY A 642 3.13 0.52 -2.00
C GLY A 642 1.97 -0.31 -2.58
N LEU A 643 1.08 0.27 -3.40
CA LEU A 643 -0.07 -0.41 -4.03
C LEU A 643 0.02 -0.49 -5.56
N LEU A 644 1.17 -0.13 -6.15
CA LEU A 644 1.39 -0.13 -7.60
C LEU A 644 2.60 -0.98 -7.99
N HIS A 645 2.40 -1.81 -9.01
CA HIS A 645 3.51 -2.37 -9.77
C HIS A 645 4.18 -1.32 -10.67
N ALA A 646 5.36 -1.65 -11.21
CA ALA A 646 6.17 -0.76 -12.04
C ALA A 646 5.50 -0.32 -13.37
N ASN A 647 4.42 -0.98 -13.78
CA ASN A 647 3.63 -0.73 -14.99
C ASN A 647 2.28 -0.04 -14.69
N ASP A 648 2.12 0.53 -13.50
CA ASP A 648 0.90 1.21 -13.02
C ASP A 648 -0.34 0.33 -12.92
N THR A 649 -0.15 -0.99 -12.81
CA THR A 649 -1.24 -1.87 -12.37
C THR A 649 -1.27 -1.91 -10.86
N LEU A 650 -2.48 -1.90 -10.31
CA LEU A 650 -2.68 -2.06 -8.87
C LEU A 650 -2.22 -3.44 -8.43
N ASP A 651 -1.60 -3.48 -7.25
CA ASP A 651 -1.18 -4.66 -6.50
C ASP A 651 -2.01 -4.68 -5.22
N LEU A 652 -3.19 -5.31 -5.29
CA LEU A 652 -4.15 -5.37 -4.19
C LEU A 652 -4.29 -6.80 -3.70
N LYS A 653 -4.59 -6.96 -2.40
CA LYS A 653 -4.93 -8.28 -1.86
C LYS A 653 -6.25 -8.77 -2.44
N SER A 654 -6.45 -10.09 -2.39
CA SER A 654 -7.68 -10.68 -2.92
C SER A 654 -8.92 -10.03 -2.28
N ASN A 655 -8.93 -9.74 -0.98
CA ASN A 655 -10.11 -9.17 -0.35
C ASN A 655 -10.22 -7.62 -0.42
N GLU A 656 -9.46 -6.98 -1.32
CA GLU A 656 -9.35 -5.53 -1.43
C GLU A 656 -9.84 -4.97 -2.78
N VAL A 657 -10.45 -3.78 -2.73
CA VAL A 657 -10.92 -3.04 -3.91
C VAL A 657 -10.65 -1.55 -3.69
N VAL A 658 -10.15 -0.86 -4.70
CA VAL A 658 -10.00 0.59 -4.68
C VAL A 658 -11.26 1.24 -5.24
N VAL A 659 -11.80 2.20 -4.48
CA VAL A 659 -12.99 2.99 -4.84
C VAL A 659 -12.58 4.44 -5.03
N VAL A 660 -12.82 4.97 -6.23
CA VAL A 660 -12.57 6.37 -6.58
C VAL A 660 -13.91 7.07 -6.75
N LEU A 661 -14.14 8.08 -5.92
CA LEU A 661 -15.29 8.98 -5.98
C LEU A 661 -14.86 10.28 -6.64
N GLU A 662 -15.51 10.70 -7.73
CA GLU A 662 -15.26 11.96 -8.42
C GLU A 662 -16.34 12.99 -8.05
N TYR A 663 -15.91 14.22 -7.76
CA TYR A 663 -16.81 15.35 -7.51
C TYR A 663 -16.86 16.24 -8.76
N PRO A 664 -17.98 16.97 -9.00
CA PRO A 664 -18.05 17.93 -10.10
C PRO A 664 -16.87 18.92 -10.10
N ASN A 665 -16.25 19.11 -11.28
CA ASN A 665 -14.96 19.79 -11.44
C ASN A 665 -15.01 21.32 -11.27
N GLY A 666 -13.93 21.86 -10.72
CA GLY A 666 -13.47 23.26 -10.90
C GLY A 666 -12.35 23.35 -11.96
N ASP A 667 -11.97 24.57 -12.35
CA ASP A 667 -10.97 24.82 -13.40
C ASP A 667 -9.60 24.19 -13.06
N GLN A 668 -9.20 23.16 -13.84
CA GLN A 668 -7.92 22.45 -13.72
C GLN A 668 -7.69 21.69 -12.40
N THR A 669 -8.75 21.38 -11.66
CA THR A 669 -8.69 20.60 -10.40
C THR A 669 -9.55 19.34 -10.52
N TYR A 670 -8.94 18.16 -10.37
CA TYR A 670 -9.69 16.91 -10.28
C TYR A 670 -10.05 16.66 -8.82
N ASN A 671 -11.32 16.91 -8.47
CA ASN A 671 -11.80 16.72 -7.10
C ASN A 671 -12.20 15.26 -6.91
N ARG A 672 -11.52 14.55 -6.01
CA ARG A 672 -11.75 13.11 -5.82
C ARG A 672 -11.46 12.63 -4.41
N ILE A 673 -12.07 11.51 -4.05
CA ILE A 673 -11.75 10.73 -2.86
C ILE A 673 -11.36 9.33 -3.32
N VAL A 674 -10.21 8.86 -2.84
CA VAL A 674 -9.72 7.50 -3.10
C VAL A 674 -9.76 6.73 -1.79
N ALA A 675 -10.52 5.64 -1.77
CA ALA A 675 -10.68 4.78 -0.60
C ALA A 675 -10.34 3.33 -0.91
N LEU A 676 -9.67 2.66 0.01
CA LEU A 676 -9.47 1.21 0.02
C LEU A 676 -10.64 0.56 0.76
N TYR A 677 -11.31 -0.35 0.06
CA TYR A 677 -12.30 -1.25 0.61
C TYR A 677 -11.64 -2.58 0.90
N ARG A 678 -11.84 -3.11 2.10
CA ARG A 678 -11.36 -4.44 2.51
C ARG A 678 -12.48 -5.21 3.19
N ILE A 679 -12.65 -6.48 2.84
CA ILE A 679 -13.74 -7.32 3.37
C ILE A 679 -13.15 -8.56 4.05
N GLY A 680 -13.42 -8.75 5.33
CA GLY A 680 -12.82 -9.83 6.11
C GLY A 680 -11.33 -9.62 6.42
N LEU A 681 -10.66 -10.68 6.86
CA LEU A 681 -9.22 -10.64 7.19
C LEU A 681 -8.36 -10.74 5.92
N PRO A 682 -7.24 -10.00 5.81
CA PRO A 682 -6.34 -10.09 4.67
C PRO A 682 -5.71 -11.48 4.51
N ASP A 683 -5.67 -11.99 3.29
CA ASP A 683 -5.10 -13.31 2.96
C ASP A 683 -3.66 -13.46 3.45
N GLU A 684 -2.82 -12.44 3.26
CA GLU A 684 -1.42 -12.45 3.68
C GLU A 684 -1.21 -12.52 5.20
N GLU A 685 -2.13 -11.96 5.99
CA GLU A 685 -2.04 -12.04 7.46
C GLU A 685 -2.43 -13.43 7.99
N THR A 686 -2.82 -14.32 7.08
CA THR A 686 -3.29 -15.67 7.39
C THR A 686 -2.63 -16.77 6.55
N ARG A 687 -1.80 -16.42 5.55
CA ARG A 687 -0.99 -17.37 4.75
C ARG A 687 0.23 -17.79 5.56
N LEU A 688 0.40 -19.10 5.78
CA LEU A 688 1.64 -19.66 6.32
C LEU A 688 2.58 -19.96 5.15
N ASP A 689 3.75 -19.32 5.11
CA ASP A 689 4.76 -19.47 4.04
C ASP A 689 5.36 -20.88 3.90
N TYR A 690 4.95 -21.85 4.72
CA TYR A 690 5.61 -23.16 4.82
C TYR A 690 4.64 -24.32 5.09
N ILE A 691 3.43 -24.30 4.50
CA ILE A 691 2.51 -25.46 4.60
C ILE A 691 3.10 -26.68 3.88
N VAL A 692 3.84 -26.43 2.79
CA VAL A 692 4.56 -27.46 2.04
C VAL A 692 6.01 -27.03 1.91
N ASP A 693 6.92 -27.85 2.44
CA ASP A 693 8.37 -27.70 2.21
C ASP A 693 8.85 -28.79 1.26
N VAL A 694 9.60 -28.41 0.22
CA VAL A 694 10.13 -29.33 -0.77
C VAL A 694 11.64 -29.13 -0.93
N THR A 695 12.40 -30.09 -0.41
CA THR A 695 13.85 -30.16 -0.57
C THR A 695 14.22 -31.20 -1.61
N VAL A 696 14.95 -30.79 -2.65
CA VAL A 696 15.49 -31.71 -3.66
C VAL A 696 17.01 -31.81 -3.51
N THR A 697 17.49 -33.03 -3.28
CA THR A 697 18.93 -33.31 -3.24
C THR A 697 19.37 -34.05 -4.50
N ASP A 698 20.12 -33.36 -5.35
CA ASP A 698 20.73 -33.95 -6.55
C ASP A 698 22.07 -34.61 -6.21
N VAL A 699 22.17 -35.90 -6.54
CA VAL A 699 23.35 -36.74 -6.33
C VAL A 699 23.83 -37.29 -7.66
N GLU A 700 25.12 -37.15 -7.92
CA GLU A 700 25.79 -37.71 -9.09
C GLU A 700 26.65 -38.91 -8.68
N LEU A 701 26.41 -40.04 -9.35
CA LEU A 701 27.25 -41.25 -9.27
C LEU A 701 28.33 -41.18 -10.34
N GLY A 702 29.61 -41.33 -9.95
CA GLY A 702 30.77 -41.28 -10.83
C GLY A 702 31.54 -42.60 -10.92
N GLU A 703 32.43 -42.69 -11.92
CA GLU A 703 33.38 -43.80 -12.13
C GLU A 703 34.61 -43.78 -11.19
#